data_AF-Q4RPG2-F1
#
_entry.id   AF-Q4RPG2-F1
#
_cell.length_a   1.000
_cell.length_b   1.000
_cell.length_c   1.000
_cell.angle_alpha   90.00
_cell.angle_beta   90.00
_cell.angle_gamma   90.00
#
_symmetry.space_group_name_H-M   'P 1'
#
loop_
_entity.id
_entity.type
_entity.pdbx_description
1 polymer ?
#
loop_
_entity_poly.entity_id
_entity_poly.type
_entity_poly.pdbx_seq_one_letter_code
_entity_poly.pdbx_strand_id
1 'polypeptide(L)'
;VDKYLHRFQLSHEDLMEISVRFRREMDKGLCRDTSPTAAVRMLPTFVRSTPDGTEHGEFLALDLGGSNFRVLLVKVMADGEQKVEMENQVYAIPEHLMKGSGTELFDHIADCLANFMEKMGIKEKKLPLGFTFSFPCQQTKLDESVLLSWTKAFKSSGVEGKDVVELLRKSIKKRGDFDADVMAVINDTVGTMMTCGYDDHLCEIGLIVGTGTNACYMEQMRNIEVLEGDEGRMCVNTEWGAFGDDGALEDLRTDLDREIDAGSLNPGRQLFEKMVSGLYLGELVRLILVKMAKEQLLFQGKSTAELLTTGSFKTSHICTIDVDNDEEGLASAEKVLRGLKISPTSEDCAAVRRVCQIVSTRSAHLCAATLVAILRQIRDNKAAEKLRTTIGVDGSVYKSHQEFSRRLHKMVRQLVPDCDVRFLQSQCGSGKGAAMVTAVAYRCAAQQAERQAILDTLRLSREQLLEVKNRMRGSMLEGLSEHTHKDSSVKMLPTYVRSTPDGTEQGDFLAVDLGGSNFRVLLVQIQSGTKRSVNLHQKIYHIPQETLQGTGEELFDHIVQCMASFLEYMGLSGASLPLGFTFSFPCHQSRLDQGILLRWTKGFKASGCEGRDVIMLLKEAVNRRKEFDLNFVAVVNDTVGTMMTCGYEDPRCEVGLIVGTGTNVCYMEEVGNMDLVDGDEGRMCVNMEWGAFGDAGELDDFSTQFDRLVDDCSTNPGKQRYEKMISGMYLGEIVRNVLMHFTDRGLLFRGKLSERLKMRGIFATKFLAQIESDRLAMRQVRSILQHLGLTNSTCDDSVLVKEVCSVVSRRAAQLCGAGLAAVVDKMRENRNLNQLSVTVGVDGTLYKTHPHFSRIMQETLQDLAPQCQVTFHKSEDGSGKGAALITAVACRVR
;
A
#
# COMPACT_ATOMS: atom_id res chain seq x y z
N VAL A 1 60.12 14.36 -7.69
CA VAL A 1 58.83 14.18 -6.97
C VAL A 1 58.13 12.88 -7.37
N ASP A 2 57.86 12.66 -8.67
CA ASP A 2 57.05 11.51 -9.13
C ASP A 2 57.57 10.14 -8.69
N LYS A 3 58.87 9.87 -8.83
CA LYS A 3 59.49 8.63 -8.33
C LYS A 3 59.33 8.45 -6.82
N TYR A 4 59.42 9.55 -6.07
CA TYR A 4 59.29 9.56 -4.61
C TYR A 4 57.85 9.22 -4.18
N LEU A 5 56.87 9.79 -4.89
CA LEU A 5 55.44 9.58 -4.64
C LEU A 5 54.82 8.55 -5.61
N HIS A 6 55.58 7.58 -6.12
CA HIS A 6 55.06 6.62 -7.09
C HIS A 6 53.88 5.81 -6.53
N ARG A 7 53.88 5.49 -5.23
CA ARG A 7 52.75 4.82 -4.54
C ARG A 7 51.47 5.66 -4.46
N PHE A 8 51.54 6.98 -4.70
CA PHE A 8 50.36 7.84 -4.78
C PHE A 8 49.77 7.88 -6.20
N GLN A 9 50.51 7.41 -7.20
CA GLN A 9 50.11 7.45 -8.61
C GLN A 9 49.46 6.11 -8.96
N LEU A 10 48.15 6.06 -8.79
CA LEU A 10 47.35 4.88 -9.08
C LEU A 10 47.15 4.72 -10.60
N SER A 11 47.43 3.52 -11.11
CA SER A 11 47.20 3.16 -12.50
C SER A 11 45.71 2.93 -12.77
N HIS A 12 45.33 2.86 -14.05
CA HIS A 12 43.97 2.50 -14.42
C HIS A 12 43.56 1.11 -13.89
N GLU A 13 44.50 0.17 -13.85
CA GLU A 13 44.27 -1.18 -13.32
C GLU A 13 44.01 -1.15 -11.80
N ASP A 14 44.81 -0.39 -11.04
CA ASP A 14 44.61 -0.22 -9.60
C ASP A 14 43.21 0.37 -9.30
N LEU A 15 42.80 1.38 -10.05
CA LEU A 15 41.49 2.03 -9.86
C LEU A 15 40.32 1.11 -10.22
N MET A 16 40.48 0.29 -11.25
CA MET A 16 39.51 -0.74 -11.61
C MET A 16 39.39 -1.79 -10.52
N GLU A 17 40.51 -2.27 -9.97
CA GLU A 17 40.52 -3.22 -8.86
C GLU A 17 39.86 -2.62 -7.60
N ILE A 18 40.16 -1.36 -7.26
CA ILE A 18 39.48 -0.64 -6.17
C ILE A 18 37.97 -0.58 -6.39
N SER A 19 37.52 -0.32 -7.64
CA SER A 19 36.09 -0.31 -7.95
C SER A 19 35.42 -1.68 -7.72
N VAL A 20 36.12 -2.78 -8.02
CA VAL A 20 35.63 -4.15 -7.77
C VAL A 20 35.59 -4.45 -6.28
N ARG A 21 36.65 -4.09 -5.53
CA ARG A 21 36.68 -4.25 -4.07
C ARG A 21 35.56 -3.48 -3.40
N PHE A 22 35.33 -2.23 -3.80
CA PHE A 22 34.26 -1.42 -3.23
C PHE A 22 32.87 -2.00 -3.54
N ARG A 23 32.65 -2.50 -4.77
CA ARG A 23 31.40 -3.19 -5.12
C ARG A 23 31.13 -4.39 -4.20
N ARG A 24 32.15 -5.20 -3.91
CA ARG A 24 32.01 -6.32 -2.96
C ARG A 24 31.68 -5.84 -1.54
N GLU A 25 32.22 -4.71 -1.10
CA GLU A 25 31.85 -4.13 0.20
C GLU A 25 30.41 -3.59 0.21
N MET A 26 29.91 -3.06 -0.91
CA MET A 26 28.49 -2.70 -1.05
C MET A 26 27.58 -3.93 -0.91
N ASP A 27 27.92 -5.03 -1.58
CA ASP A 27 27.15 -6.28 -1.50
C ASP A 27 27.12 -6.82 -0.05
N LYS A 28 28.26 -6.76 0.66
CA LYS A 28 28.33 -7.14 2.08
C LYS A 28 27.45 -6.25 2.96
N GLY A 29 27.48 -4.94 2.75
CA GLY A 29 26.70 -3.99 3.55
C GLY A 29 25.18 -4.16 3.39
N LEU A 30 24.74 -4.54 2.19
CA LEU A 30 23.33 -4.76 1.85
C LEU A 30 22.80 -6.13 2.30
N CYS A 31 23.67 -7.14 2.36
CA CYS A 31 23.32 -8.52 2.73
C CYS A 31 23.10 -8.66 4.24
N ARG A 32 22.02 -9.35 4.62
CA ARG A 32 21.60 -9.47 6.03
C ARG A 32 22.65 -10.14 6.91
N ASP A 33 23.30 -11.16 6.39
CA ASP A 33 24.24 -12.00 7.15
C ASP A 33 25.62 -11.34 7.32
N THR A 34 26.01 -10.46 6.39
CA THR A 34 27.34 -9.84 6.37
C THR A 34 27.36 -8.37 6.77
N SER A 35 26.22 -7.68 6.75
CA SER A 35 26.07 -6.28 7.17
C SER A 35 26.61 -5.97 8.58
N PRO A 36 26.42 -6.82 9.62
CA PRO A 36 26.94 -6.54 10.97
C PRO A 36 28.45 -6.30 11.04
N THR A 37 29.23 -6.95 10.17
CA THR A 37 30.71 -6.86 10.13
C THR A 37 31.23 -6.08 8.92
N ALA A 38 30.37 -5.59 8.03
CA ALA A 38 30.76 -4.81 6.87
C ALA A 38 31.33 -3.44 7.27
N ALA A 39 32.46 -3.06 6.64
CA ALA A 39 33.05 -1.74 6.82
C ALA A 39 32.21 -0.65 6.14
N VAL A 40 31.75 -0.91 4.91
CA VAL A 40 30.80 -0.06 4.18
C VAL A 40 29.39 -0.44 4.62
N ARG A 41 28.71 0.47 5.34
CA ARG A 41 27.50 0.14 6.10
C ARG A 41 26.24 0.03 5.27
N MET A 42 26.16 0.71 4.12
CA MET A 42 25.00 0.68 3.22
C MET A 42 23.66 0.93 3.95
N LEU A 43 23.60 2.03 4.71
CA LEU A 43 22.51 2.38 5.61
C LEU A 43 21.23 2.75 4.84
N PRO A 44 20.08 2.10 5.11
CA PRO A 44 18.80 2.49 4.54
C PRO A 44 18.33 3.86 5.06
N THR A 45 17.88 4.74 4.17
CA THR A 45 17.50 6.13 4.52
C THR A 45 16.00 6.36 4.61
N PHE A 46 15.19 5.37 4.24
CA PHE A 46 13.72 5.47 4.11
C PHE A 46 13.22 6.49 3.08
N VAL A 47 14.11 7.12 2.30
CA VAL A 47 13.75 7.95 1.15
C VAL A 47 13.53 7.04 -0.06
N ARG A 48 12.26 6.83 -0.43
CA ARG A 48 11.87 5.87 -1.49
C ARG A 48 11.76 6.47 -2.90
N SER A 49 11.73 7.79 -3.03
CA SER A 49 11.68 8.46 -4.33
C SER A 49 12.35 9.82 -4.27
N THR A 50 12.87 10.25 -5.42
CA THR A 50 13.20 11.65 -5.68
C THR A 50 11.92 12.48 -5.81
N PRO A 51 12.00 13.83 -5.76
CA PRO A 51 10.84 14.68 -5.97
C PRO A 51 10.21 14.44 -7.35
N ASP A 52 8.87 14.47 -7.40
CA ASP A 52 8.10 14.24 -8.64
C ASP A 52 7.37 15.49 -9.16
N GLY A 53 7.52 16.62 -8.47
CA GLY A 53 6.93 17.90 -8.83
C GLY A 53 5.53 18.12 -8.24
N THR A 54 4.99 17.18 -7.47
CA THR A 54 3.71 17.35 -6.74
C THR A 54 3.89 17.96 -5.35
N GLU A 55 5.14 18.12 -4.91
CA GLU A 55 5.49 18.73 -3.62
C GLU A 55 5.13 20.22 -3.59
N HIS A 56 4.46 20.66 -2.51
CA HIS A 56 4.14 22.07 -2.27
C HIS A 56 4.03 22.34 -0.76
N GLY A 57 4.28 23.58 -0.34
CA GLY A 57 4.15 24.00 1.06
C GLY A 57 5.32 24.86 1.57
N GLU A 58 5.27 25.21 2.86
CA GLU A 58 6.36 25.91 3.58
C GLU A 58 7.01 24.93 4.58
N PHE A 59 8.33 24.80 4.50
CA PHE A 59 9.10 23.81 5.27
C PHE A 59 10.30 24.47 5.92
N LEU A 60 10.59 24.07 7.16
CA LEU A 60 11.86 24.38 7.81
C LEU A 60 12.87 23.29 7.47
N ALA A 61 14.14 23.67 7.28
CA ALA A 61 15.24 22.74 7.13
C ALA A 61 16.42 23.13 8.01
N LEU A 62 16.98 22.14 8.71
CA LEU A 62 18.22 22.26 9.47
C LEU A 62 19.36 21.58 8.72
N ASP A 63 20.55 22.17 8.71
CA ASP A 63 21.74 21.57 8.10
C ASP A 63 22.90 21.61 9.08
N LEU A 64 23.25 20.41 9.59
CA LEU A 64 24.35 20.19 10.51
C LEU A 64 25.30 19.12 9.93
N GLY A 65 26.51 19.55 9.57
CA GLY A 65 27.54 18.63 9.08
C GLY A 65 28.99 19.10 9.22
N GLY A 66 29.22 20.36 9.58
CA GLY A 66 30.54 20.94 9.77
C GLY A 66 30.52 22.04 10.83
N SER A 67 31.44 23.00 10.74
CA SER A 67 31.55 24.12 11.71
C SER A 67 30.42 25.16 11.60
N ASN A 68 29.66 25.11 10.52
CA ASN A 68 28.54 26.00 10.24
C ASN A 68 27.24 25.21 10.31
N PHE A 69 26.31 25.68 11.14
CA PHE A 69 24.93 25.23 11.20
C PHE A 69 24.06 26.16 10.35
N ARG A 70 23.13 25.63 9.58
CA ARG A 70 22.19 26.46 8.80
C ARG A 70 20.76 26.14 9.16
N VAL A 71 19.95 27.19 9.23
CA VAL A 71 18.50 27.10 9.31
C VAL A 71 17.95 27.71 8.04
N LEU A 72 17.03 27.00 7.38
CA LEU A 72 16.40 27.43 6.14
C LEU A 72 14.88 27.41 6.28
N LEU A 73 14.22 28.37 5.65
CA LEU A 73 12.80 28.32 5.31
C LEU A 73 12.71 28.12 3.80
N VAL A 74 12.08 27.02 3.39
CA VAL A 74 11.93 26.65 1.98
C VAL A 74 10.44 26.66 1.65
N LYS A 75 10.06 27.42 0.63
CA LYS A 75 8.70 27.47 0.11
C LYS A 75 8.67 26.84 -1.28
N VAL A 76 7.86 25.81 -1.43
CA VAL A 76 7.66 25.10 -2.69
C VAL A 76 6.27 25.46 -3.22
N MET A 77 6.22 26.12 -4.37
CA MET A 77 4.96 26.59 -4.97
C MET A 77 4.29 25.46 -5.77
N ALA A 78 2.96 25.45 -5.79
CA ALA A 78 2.15 24.39 -6.43
C ALA A 78 1.95 24.57 -7.96
N ASP A 79 2.52 25.62 -8.55
CA ASP A 79 2.12 26.19 -9.85
C ASP A 79 2.80 25.56 -11.08
N GLY A 80 3.41 24.37 -10.96
CA GLY A 80 3.98 23.64 -12.10
C GLY A 80 5.23 24.27 -12.73
N GLU A 81 5.65 25.47 -12.29
CA GLU A 81 6.89 26.15 -12.70
C GLU A 81 8.12 25.72 -11.87
N GLN A 82 7.98 24.78 -10.92
CA GLN A 82 9.06 24.30 -10.04
C GLN A 82 9.83 25.43 -9.33
N LYS A 83 9.13 26.50 -8.91
CA LYS A 83 9.75 27.64 -8.26
C LYS A 83 9.89 27.39 -6.76
N VAL A 84 11.13 27.46 -6.26
CA VAL A 84 11.46 27.31 -4.83
C VAL A 84 12.00 28.63 -4.31
N GLU A 85 11.33 29.21 -3.31
CA GLU A 85 11.83 30.37 -2.56
C GLU A 85 12.54 29.90 -1.30
N MET A 86 13.71 30.46 -1.01
CA MET A 86 14.52 30.04 0.14
C MET A 86 15.11 31.23 0.88
N GLU A 87 14.87 31.25 2.18
CA GLU A 87 15.55 32.13 3.12
C GLU A 87 16.45 31.26 4.02
N ASN A 88 17.66 31.71 4.31
CA ASN A 88 18.56 30.96 5.21
C ASN A 88 19.37 31.86 6.13
N GLN A 89 19.80 31.29 7.24
CA GLN A 89 20.75 31.90 8.17
C GLN A 89 21.79 30.89 8.61
N VAL A 90 23.05 31.34 8.66
CA VAL A 90 24.19 30.54 9.10
C VAL A 90 24.57 30.93 10.52
N TYR A 91 24.73 29.93 11.37
CA TYR A 91 25.17 30.04 12.76
C TYR A 91 26.51 29.30 12.91
N ALA A 92 27.50 29.94 13.50
CA ALA A 92 28.76 29.29 13.82
C ALA A 92 28.58 28.44 15.08
N ILE A 93 29.08 27.19 15.07
CA ILE A 93 29.10 26.34 16.27
C ILE A 93 30.46 26.52 16.96
N PRO A 94 30.50 27.04 18.19
CA PRO A 94 31.73 27.10 18.98
C PRO A 94 32.37 25.72 19.17
N GLU A 95 33.70 25.65 19.10
CA GLU A 95 34.45 24.38 19.21
C GLU A 95 34.18 23.65 20.55
N HIS A 96 33.98 24.40 21.64
CA HIS A 96 33.67 23.82 22.94
C HIS A 96 32.31 23.09 22.96
N LEU A 97 31.33 23.48 22.11
CA LEU A 97 30.06 22.77 21.97
C LEU A 97 30.21 21.50 21.13
N MET A 98 31.05 21.55 20.07
CA MET A 98 31.35 20.39 19.23
C MET A 98 32.02 19.24 20.01
N LYS A 99 32.71 19.57 21.12
CA LYS A 99 33.41 18.63 22.02
C LYS A 99 32.78 18.54 23.41
N GLY A 100 31.66 19.24 23.64
CA GLY A 100 31.00 19.40 24.94
C GLY A 100 29.96 18.31 25.22
N SER A 101 28.86 18.67 25.88
CA SER A 101 27.73 17.75 26.07
C SER A 101 26.74 17.81 24.91
N GLY A 102 26.08 16.69 24.62
CA GLY A 102 25.00 16.63 23.65
C GLY A 102 23.85 17.60 24.00
N THR A 103 23.50 17.71 25.28
CA THR A 103 22.46 18.63 25.75
C THR A 103 22.77 20.07 25.35
N GLU A 104 24.00 20.56 25.58
CA GLU A 104 24.39 21.93 25.21
C GLU A 104 24.38 22.13 23.70
N LEU A 105 24.79 21.13 22.92
CA LEU A 105 24.74 21.19 21.46
C LEU A 105 23.29 21.32 20.94
N PHE A 106 22.37 20.47 21.41
CA PHE A 106 20.98 20.51 20.97
C PHE A 106 20.20 21.70 21.51
N ASP A 107 20.54 22.20 22.71
CA ASP A 107 20.01 23.47 23.23
C ASP A 107 20.45 24.64 22.33
N HIS A 108 21.72 24.69 21.93
CA HIS A 108 22.21 25.70 20.98
C HIS A 108 21.52 25.62 19.62
N ILE A 109 21.26 24.41 19.10
CA ILE A 109 20.49 24.21 17.85
C ILE A 109 19.06 24.75 18.00
N ALA A 110 18.40 24.47 19.13
CA ALA A 110 17.06 24.97 19.43
C ALA A 110 17.03 26.51 19.54
N ASP A 111 18.05 27.12 20.14
CA ASP A 111 18.21 28.59 20.23
C ASP A 111 18.44 29.24 18.86
N CYS A 112 19.20 28.59 17.97
CA CYS A 112 19.40 29.06 16.61
C CYS A 112 18.10 29.00 15.80
N LEU A 113 17.37 27.89 15.89
CA LEU A 113 16.07 27.71 15.23
C LEU A 113 15.05 28.75 15.71
N ALA A 114 15.01 28.99 17.00
CA ALA A 114 14.19 30.03 17.63
C ALA A 114 14.42 31.43 17.08
N ASN A 115 15.69 31.83 17.06
CA ASN A 115 16.12 33.13 16.60
C ASN A 115 15.74 33.33 15.13
N PHE A 116 15.91 32.28 14.31
CA PHE A 116 15.50 32.30 12.92
C PHE A 116 13.98 32.44 12.77
N MET A 117 13.19 31.65 13.49
CA MET A 117 11.72 31.71 13.44
C MET A 117 11.17 33.05 13.92
N GLU A 118 11.81 33.68 14.90
CA GLU A 118 11.47 35.02 15.36
C GLU A 118 11.70 36.07 14.28
N LYS A 119 12.90 36.05 13.68
CA LYS A 119 13.28 36.97 12.61
C LYS A 119 12.36 36.86 11.39
N MET A 120 11.88 35.65 11.09
CA MET A 120 10.96 35.39 9.98
C MET A 120 9.49 35.62 10.36
N GLY A 121 9.16 35.88 11.63
CA GLY A 121 7.78 36.07 12.08
C GLY A 121 6.91 34.81 12.01
N ILE A 122 7.50 33.63 12.21
CA ILE A 122 6.84 32.32 12.02
C ILE A 122 6.81 31.45 13.29
N LYS A 123 7.11 32.01 14.48
CA LYS A 123 7.07 31.25 15.76
C LYS A 123 5.71 30.60 16.05
N GLU A 124 4.62 31.23 15.65
CA GLU A 124 3.24 30.72 15.84
C GLU A 124 2.86 29.63 14.81
N LYS A 125 3.65 29.45 13.75
CA LYS A 125 3.39 28.43 12.73
C LYS A 125 4.06 27.11 13.11
N LYS A 126 3.28 26.04 13.22
CA LYS A 126 3.81 24.68 13.31
C LYS A 126 4.21 24.18 11.93
N LEU A 127 5.42 24.53 11.50
CA LEU A 127 5.95 24.11 10.20
C LEU A 127 6.61 22.73 10.28
N PRO A 128 6.48 21.90 9.23
CA PRO A 128 7.24 20.67 9.12
C PRO A 128 8.74 20.95 8.99
N LEU A 129 9.55 20.18 9.70
CA LEU A 129 11.00 20.34 9.81
C LEU A 129 11.71 19.12 9.22
N GLY A 130 12.56 19.36 8.23
CA GLY A 130 13.60 18.42 7.78
C GLY A 130 14.92 18.70 8.48
N PHE A 131 15.68 17.66 8.82
CA PHE A 131 16.98 17.79 9.46
C PHE A 131 18.04 17.04 8.66
N THR A 132 18.89 17.77 7.93
CA THR A 132 20.15 17.23 7.45
C THR A 132 21.13 17.07 8.62
N PHE A 133 21.41 15.82 8.95
CA PHE A 133 22.36 15.45 9.99
C PHE A 133 23.44 14.54 9.37
N SER A 134 24.60 15.12 9.12
CA SER A 134 25.62 14.54 8.23
C SER A 134 26.55 13.58 8.96
N PHE A 135 25.99 12.59 9.64
CA PHE A 135 26.71 11.58 10.42
C PHE A 135 26.10 10.20 10.19
N PRO A 136 26.88 9.11 10.39
CA PRO A 136 26.35 7.76 10.28
C PRO A 136 25.25 7.53 11.30
N CYS A 137 24.02 7.30 10.82
CA CYS A 137 22.86 7.08 11.67
C CYS A 137 22.11 5.82 11.25
N GLN A 138 21.66 5.06 12.24
CA GLN A 138 20.71 3.99 12.03
C GLN A 138 19.29 4.57 12.07
N GLN A 139 18.49 4.27 11.05
CA GLN A 139 17.10 4.70 10.94
C GLN A 139 16.21 3.46 10.83
N THR A 140 15.02 3.53 11.41
CA THR A 140 13.94 2.54 11.22
C THR A 140 12.72 3.17 10.52
N LYS A 141 12.70 4.50 10.42
CA LYS A 141 11.70 5.37 9.78
C LYS A 141 12.31 6.76 9.55
N LEU A 142 11.63 7.60 8.76
CA LEU A 142 12.15 8.93 8.38
C LEU A 142 12.33 9.90 9.56
N ASP A 143 11.46 9.84 10.58
CA ASP A 143 11.45 10.75 11.73
C ASP A 143 12.23 10.21 12.94
N GLU A 144 13.16 9.28 12.71
CA GLU A 144 14.02 8.67 13.72
C GLU A 144 15.44 8.52 13.17
N SER A 145 16.44 8.85 13.99
CA SER A 145 17.83 8.75 13.56
C SER A 145 18.76 8.56 14.76
N VAL A 146 19.17 7.33 15.00
CA VAL A 146 20.10 6.97 16.08
C VAL A 146 21.54 7.17 15.61
N LEU A 147 22.27 8.09 16.23
CA LEU A 147 23.67 8.33 15.89
C LEU A 147 24.52 7.10 16.22
N LEU A 148 25.22 6.54 15.24
CA LEU A 148 26.11 5.39 15.44
C LEU A 148 27.45 5.81 16.03
N SER A 149 28.08 6.81 15.42
CA SER A 149 29.37 7.33 15.85
C SER A 149 29.60 8.72 15.29
N TRP A 150 30.26 9.58 16.05
CA TRP A 150 30.73 10.85 15.54
C TRP A 150 31.86 10.69 14.51
N THR A 151 31.87 11.60 13.53
CA THR A 151 32.93 11.73 12.54
C THR A 151 33.37 13.19 12.43
N LYS A 152 34.40 13.45 11.62
CA LYS A 152 34.94 14.80 11.39
C LYS A 152 35.45 15.44 12.68
N ALA A 153 34.93 16.60 13.07
CA ALA A 153 35.40 17.40 14.21
C ALA A 153 34.47 17.35 15.44
N PHE A 154 33.38 16.58 15.38
CA PHE A 154 32.41 16.46 16.49
C PHE A 154 32.78 15.31 17.43
N LYS A 155 32.52 15.49 18.73
CA LYS A 155 32.67 14.47 19.77
C LYS A 155 31.81 14.76 21.00
N SER A 156 30.62 15.34 20.81
CA SER A 156 29.75 15.72 21.92
C SER A 156 29.25 14.49 22.67
N SER A 157 29.43 14.47 24.00
CA SER A 157 29.11 13.33 24.84
C SER A 157 27.61 13.09 24.99
N GLY A 158 27.19 11.83 25.10
CA GLY A 158 25.80 11.47 25.38
C GLY A 158 24.83 11.61 24.20
N VAL A 159 25.34 11.61 22.96
CA VAL A 159 24.56 11.59 21.70
C VAL A 159 24.67 10.26 20.97
N GLU A 160 25.86 9.65 20.92
CA GLU A 160 26.05 8.32 20.30
C GLU A 160 25.14 7.28 20.97
N GLY A 161 24.49 6.45 20.16
CA GLY A 161 23.49 5.47 20.59
C GLY A 161 22.11 6.07 20.93
N LYS A 162 21.89 7.36 20.70
CA LYS A 162 20.59 8.02 20.95
C LYS A 162 19.98 8.59 19.67
N ASP A 163 18.64 8.67 19.67
CA ASP A 163 17.88 9.33 18.61
C ASP A 163 18.05 10.85 18.68
N VAL A 164 18.64 11.43 17.63
CA VAL A 164 18.87 12.87 17.54
C VAL A 164 17.58 13.68 17.40
N VAL A 165 16.50 13.05 16.92
CA VAL A 165 15.18 13.67 16.85
C VAL A 165 14.61 13.86 18.25
N GLU A 166 14.70 12.82 19.10
CA GLU A 166 14.28 12.91 20.50
C GLU A 166 15.08 13.99 21.25
N LEU A 167 16.40 14.05 21.05
CA LEU A 167 17.25 15.07 21.66
C LEU A 167 16.84 16.49 21.23
N LEU A 168 16.59 16.71 19.94
CA LEU A 168 16.13 17.99 19.43
C LEU A 168 14.74 18.35 19.97
N ARG A 169 13.78 17.42 19.93
CA ARG A 169 12.42 17.61 20.48
C ARG A 169 12.46 17.96 21.97
N LYS A 170 13.36 17.33 22.72
CA LYS A 170 13.57 17.62 24.15
C LYS A 170 14.07 19.05 24.37
N SER A 171 15.06 19.51 23.59
CA SER A 171 15.58 20.89 23.68
C SER A 171 14.53 21.93 23.25
N ILE A 172 13.76 21.68 22.19
CA ILE A 172 12.63 22.53 21.77
C ILE A 172 11.58 22.63 22.90
N LYS A 173 11.17 21.49 23.46
CA LYS A 173 10.19 21.43 24.55
C LYS A 173 10.70 22.12 25.84
N LYS A 174 11.99 22.00 26.15
CA LYS A 174 12.62 22.68 27.29
C LYS A 174 12.54 24.21 27.13
N ARG A 175 12.60 24.72 25.90
CA ARG A 175 12.49 26.15 25.58
C ARG A 175 11.04 26.65 25.68
N GLY A 176 10.10 25.93 25.05
CA GLY A 176 8.66 26.09 25.27
C GLY A 176 7.95 27.27 24.59
N ASP A 177 8.64 28.10 23.81
CA ASP A 177 8.12 29.31 23.14
C ASP A 177 7.95 29.15 21.61
N PHE A 178 8.05 27.92 21.08
CA PHE A 178 7.70 27.55 19.71
C PHE A 178 7.49 26.03 19.60
N ASP A 179 6.86 25.58 18.51
CA ASP A 179 6.69 24.17 18.18
C ASP A 179 7.15 23.90 16.73
N ALA A 180 7.75 22.74 16.50
CA ALA A 180 8.24 22.31 15.19
C ALA A 180 8.08 20.80 15.03
N ASP A 181 7.55 20.37 13.89
CA ASP A 181 7.29 18.95 13.63
C ASP A 181 8.43 18.31 12.83
N VAL A 182 9.34 17.62 13.52
CA VAL A 182 10.45 16.90 12.86
C VAL A 182 9.88 15.71 12.10
N MET A 183 9.79 15.82 10.77
CA MET A 183 9.22 14.79 9.90
C MET A 183 10.28 13.90 9.23
N ALA A 184 11.49 14.42 9.06
CA ALA A 184 12.54 13.70 8.37
C ALA A 184 13.94 14.06 8.89
N VAL A 185 14.79 13.06 9.08
CA VAL A 185 16.24 13.22 9.22
C VAL A 185 16.92 12.54 8.05
N ILE A 186 17.86 13.24 7.41
CA ILE A 186 18.59 12.73 6.25
C ILE A 186 20.09 13.05 6.34
N ASN A 187 20.90 12.27 5.63
CA ASN A 187 22.31 12.59 5.41
C ASN A 187 22.46 13.71 4.36
N ASP A 188 23.60 14.43 4.37
CA ASP A 188 23.91 15.49 3.39
C ASP A 188 24.02 14.97 1.96
N THR A 189 24.49 13.73 1.77
CA THR A 189 24.46 13.05 0.46
C THR A 189 23.03 12.93 -0.07
N VAL A 190 22.09 12.47 0.77
CA VAL A 190 20.67 12.34 0.43
C VAL A 190 20.07 13.70 0.14
N GLY A 191 20.35 14.71 0.96
CA GLY A 191 19.93 16.09 0.71
C GLY A 191 20.45 16.62 -0.62
N THR A 192 21.70 16.36 -0.95
CA THR A 192 22.31 16.75 -2.23
C THR A 192 21.65 16.07 -3.42
N MET A 193 21.39 14.76 -3.31
CA MET A 193 20.68 13.98 -4.34
C MET A 193 19.26 14.53 -4.55
N MET A 194 18.54 14.86 -3.47
CA MET A 194 17.17 15.36 -3.53
C MET A 194 17.09 16.80 -4.05
N THR A 195 18.05 17.66 -3.67
CA THR A 195 18.18 19.01 -4.24
C THR A 195 18.38 18.95 -5.75
N CYS A 196 19.31 18.12 -6.21
CA CYS A 196 19.62 17.98 -7.63
C CYS A 196 18.55 17.20 -8.40
N GLY A 197 17.89 16.24 -7.75
CA GLY A 197 16.80 15.44 -8.30
C GLY A 197 15.50 16.22 -8.52
N TYR A 198 15.33 17.33 -7.80
CA TYR A 198 14.29 18.30 -8.09
C TYR A 198 14.52 19.01 -9.43
N ASP A 199 15.78 19.39 -9.72
CA ASP A 199 16.14 20.12 -10.93
C ASP A 199 16.40 19.17 -12.14
N ASP A 200 16.76 17.91 -11.88
CA ASP A 200 17.01 16.87 -12.88
C ASP A 200 16.54 15.49 -12.38
N HIS A 201 15.40 15.01 -12.87
CA HIS A 201 14.82 13.72 -12.49
C HIS A 201 15.68 12.49 -12.82
N LEU A 202 16.79 12.64 -13.55
CA LEU A 202 17.78 11.58 -13.76
C LEU A 202 18.79 11.45 -12.60
N CYS A 203 18.71 12.30 -11.58
CA CYS A 203 19.61 12.27 -10.43
C CYS A 203 19.36 11.06 -9.55
N GLU A 204 20.33 10.14 -9.48
CA GLU A 204 20.23 8.90 -8.70
C GLU A 204 21.37 8.70 -7.73
N ILE A 205 22.33 9.65 -7.69
CA ILE A 205 23.51 9.62 -6.82
C ILE A 205 23.67 10.99 -6.17
N GLY A 206 23.88 11.01 -4.86
CA GLY A 206 24.32 12.18 -4.11
C GLY A 206 25.76 12.01 -3.66
N LEU A 207 26.63 12.95 -4.00
CA LEU A 207 28.06 12.90 -3.71
C LEU A 207 28.48 14.10 -2.85
N ILE A 208 29.20 13.83 -1.78
CA ILE A 208 29.85 14.84 -0.95
C ILE A 208 31.37 14.67 -1.04
N VAL A 209 32.06 15.75 -1.43
CA VAL A 209 33.52 15.88 -1.32
C VAL A 209 33.87 17.24 -0.71
N GLY A 210 33.85 17.29 0.61
CA GLY A 210 34.05 18.51 1.41
C GLY A 210 34.99 18.26 2.58
N THR A 211 34.57 18.64 3.80
CA THR A 211 35.31 18.30 5.04
C THR A 211 35.49 16.79 5.16
N GLY A 212 34.42 16.04 4.92
CA GLY A 212 34.42 14.59 4.74
C GLY A 212 34.12 14.19 3.30
N THR A 213 34.00 12.89 3.04
CA THR A 213 33.46 12.39 1.78
C THR A 213 32.50 11.23 1.98
N ASN A 214 31.38 11.26 1.26
CA ASN A 214 30.39 10.21 1.28
C ASN A 214 29.61 10.18 -0.03
N ALA A 215 28.90 9.07 -0.30
CA ALA A 215 27.93 8.98 -1.38
C ALA A 215 26.67 8.22 -0.95
N CYS A 216 25.54 8.60 -1.54
CA CYS A 216 24.30 7.83 -1.51
C CYS A 216 23.81 7.56 -2.92
N TYR A 217 22.97 6.55 -3.10
CA TYR A 217 22.33 6.28 -4.39
C TYR A 217 21.00 5.54 -4.24
N MET A 218 20.18 5.55 -5.30
CA MET A 218 18.92 4.79 -5.34
C MET A 218 19.17 3.30 -5.65
N GLU A 219 19.03 2.45 -4.64
CA GLU A 219 19.12 0.99 -4.74
C GLU A 219 17.71 0.36 -4.86
N GLN A 220 17.60 -0.80 -5.49
CA GLN A 220 16.39 -1.60 -5.57
C GLN A 220 16.09 -2.25 -4.22
N MET A 221 14.85 -2.15 -3.75
CA MET A 221 14.44 -2.70 -2.45
C MET A 221 14.75 -4.19 -2.31
N ARG A 222 14.59 -4.97 -3.39
CA ARG A 222 14.94 -6.41 -3.43
C ARG A 222 16.40 -6.73 -3.08
N ASN A 223 17.32 -5.77 -3.18
CA ASN A 223 18.73 -5.96 -2.86
C ASN A 223 19.05 -5.55 -1.41
N ILE A 224 18.14 -4.87 -0.70
CA ILE A 224 18.34 -4.36 0.66
C ILE A 224 17.83 -5.42 1.65
N GLU A 225 18.59 -6.49 1.86
CA GLU A 225 18.15 -7.65 2.66
C GLU A 225 18.01 -7.38 4.16
N VAL A 226 18.57 -6.26 4.63
CA VAL A 226 18.46 -5.76 6.00
C VAL A 226 17.09 -5.17 6.32
N LEU A 227 16.26 -4.91 5.31
CA LEU A 227 14.87 -4.46 5.47
C LEU A 227 13.89 -5.48 4.88
N GLU A 228 12.68 -5.49 5.41
CA GLU A 228 11.58 -6.22 4.79
C GLU A 228 11.00 -5.41 3.62
N GLY A 229 10.79 -6.08 2.48
CA GLY A 229 10.20 -5.50 1.28
C GLY A 229 11.12 -5.61 0.05
N ASP A 230 10.52 -5.83 -1.11
CA ASP A 230 11.21 -6.13 -2.38
C ASP A 230 10.86 -5.14 -3.51
N GLU A 231 9.97 -4.20 -3.23
CA GLU A 231 9.29 -3.35 -4.21
C GLU A 231 9.77 -1.90 -4.20
N GLY A 232 10.01 -1.36 -5.39
CA GLY A 232 10.48 0.01 -5.55
C GLY A 232 11.96 0.16 -5.27
N ARG A 233 12.36 1.38 -4.93
CA ARG A 233 13.74 1.74 -4.65
C ARG A 233 13.82 2.47 -3.32
N MET A 234 14.98 2.45 -2.70
CA MET A 234 15.29 3.27 -1.55
C MET A 234 16.68 3.86 -1.73
N CYS A 235 16.84 5.11 -1.34
CA CYS A 235 18.16 5.70 -1.24
C CYS A 235 18.95 4.99 -0.14
N VAL A 236 20.15 4.53 -0.47
CA VAL A 236 21.09 3.91 0.46
C VAL A 236 22.26 4.86 0.66
N ASN A 237 22.55 5.17 1.92
CA ASN A 237 23.74 5.91 2.30
C ASN A 237 24.90 4.92 2.46
N THR A 238 25.92 5.03 1.61
CA THR A 238 27.01 4.04 1.60
C THR A 238 27.88 4.10 2.85
N GLU A 239 28.06 5.29 3.42
CA GLU A 239 29.10 5.58 4.42
C GLU A 239 30.48 5.09 3.95
N TRP A 240 30.81 5.39 2.68
CA TRP A 240 32.03 4.87 2.05
C TRP A 240 33.34 5.34 2.68
N GLY A 241 33.27 6.29 3.61
CA GLY A 241 34.46 6.84 4.26
C GLY A 241 35.21 5.78 5.06
N ALA A 242 34.47 4.79 5.59
CA ALA A 242 34.98 3.63 6.30
C ALA A 242 35.53 2.51 5.40
N PHE A 243 35.51 2.67 4.07
CA PHE A 243 36.06 1.67 3.17
C PHE A 243 37.55 1.41 3.49
N GLY A 244 37.89 0.14 3.70
CA GLY A 244 39.24 -0.27 4.08
C GLY A 244 39.53 -0.26 5.59
N ASP A 245 38.59 0.13 6.46
CA ASP A 245 38.72 0.03 7.93
C ASP A 245 38.95 -1.42 8.41
N ASP A 246 38.58 -2.40 7.60
CA ASP A 246 38.80 -3.85 7.79
C ASP A 246 40.14 -4.35 7.23
N GLY A 247 40.95 -3.44 6.67
CA GLY A 247 42.25 -3.74 6.05
C GLY A 247 42.20 -3.92 4.54
N ALA A 248 41.03 -3.81 3.88
CA ALA A 248 40.88 -4.06 2.44
C ALA A 248 41.69 -3.12 1.51
N LEU A 249 42.24 -2.03 2.05
CA LEU A 249 43.03 -1.03 1.33
C LEU A 249 44.49 -0.91 1.81
N GLU A 250 44.98 -1.82 2.67
CA GLU A 250 46.32 -1.69 3.27
C GLU A 250 47.48 -1.73 2.26
N ASP A 251 47.29 -2.45 1.14
CA ASP A 251 48.24 -2.50 0.03
C ASP A 251 48.43 -1.13 -0.65
N LEU A 252 47.36 -0.33 -0.68
CA LEU A 252 47.31 1.00 -1.29
C LEU A 252 47.73 2.11 -0.33
N ARG A 253 47.55 1.91 0.98
CA ARG A 253 47.94 2.89 2.01
C ARG A 253 49.46 3.02 2.14
N THR A 254 49.91 4.27 2.19
CA THR A 254 51.31 4.62 2.42
C THR A 254 51.58 4.90 3.89
N ASP A 255 52.85 4.99 4.28
CA ASP A 255 53.23 5.31 5.67
C ASP A 255 52.74 6.71 6.09
N LEU A 256 52.58 7.63 5.13
CA LEU A 256 52.01 8.96 5.37
C LEU A 256 50.51 8.87 5.69
N ASP A 257 49.78 7.97 5.03
CA ASP A 257 48.37 7.72 5.33
C ASP A 257 48.20 7.09 6.72
N ARG A 258 49.18 6.30 7.17
CA ARG A 258 49.21 5.73 8.53
C ARG A 258 49.53 6.80 9.58
N GLU A 259 50.43 7.73 9.28
CA GLU A 259 50.79 8.84 10.18
C GLU A 259 49.61 9.80 10.40
N ILE A 260 48.87 10.16 9.33
CA ILE A 260 47.63 10.97 9.46
C ILE A 260 46.61 10.26 10.33
N ASP A 261 46.40 8.98 10.08
CA ASP A 261 45.43 8.17 10.80
C ASP A 261 45.74 8.11 12.30
N ALA A 262 47.00 7.83 12.65
CA ALA A 262 47.47 7.79 14.04
C ALA A 262 47.31 9.13 14.77
N GLY A 263 47.47 10.27 14.06
CA GLY A 263 47.31 11.62 14.60
C GLY A 263 45.87 12.15 14.59
N SER A 264 44.90 11.39 14.08
CA SER A 264 43.51 11.84 13.92
C SER A 264 42.65 11.65 15.18
N LEU A 265 41.45 12.25 15.20
CA LEU A 265 40.48 12.07 16.30
C LEU A 265 39.90 10.66 16.40
N ASN A 266 40.01 9.88 15.32
CA ASN A 266 39.43 8.55 15.15
C ASN A 266 40.42 7.58 14.48
N PRO A 267 41.53 7.20 15.15
CA PRO A 267 42.51 6.27 14.58
C PRO A 267 41.89 4.92 14.20
N GLY A 268 42.31 4.36 13.06
CA GLY A 268 41.81 3.09 12.53
C GLY A 268 40.39 3.15 11.95
N ARG A 269 39.81 4.35 11.82
CA ARG A 269 38.47 4.58 11.25
C ARG A 269 38.51 5.55 10.10
N GLN A 270 37.53 5.48 9.21
CA GLN A 270 37.37 6.41 8.09
C GLN A 270 38.61 6.46 7.20
N LEU A 271 39.25 5.32 6.97
CA LEU A 271 40.56 5.25 6.31
C LEU A 271 40.52 5.73 4.86
N PHE A 272 39.47 5.41 4.11
CA PHE A 272 39.27 5.92 2.75
C PHE A 272 39.01 7.44 2.75
N GLU A 273 38.17 7.93 3.65
CA GLU A 273 37.90 9.36 3.78
C GLU A 273 39.15 10.18 4.08
N LYS A 274 40.09 9.63 4.86
CA LYS A 274 41.41 10.24 5.16
C LYS A 274 42.32 10.38 3.94
N MET A 275 42.14 9.56 2.91
CA MET A 275 42.90 9.67 1.66
C MET A 275 42.27 10.63 0.64
N VAL A 276 41.02 11.04 0.85
CA VAL A 276 40.20 11.76 -0.14
C VAL A 276 39.78 13.16 0.31
N SER A 277 39.27 13.29 1.53
CA SER A 277 38.50 14.47 1.95
C SER A 277 39.34 15.68 2.38
N GLY A 278 38.72 16.86 2.33
CA GLY A 278 39.38 18.15 2.54
C GLY A 278 39.89 18.41 3.95
N LEU A 279 39.45 17.64 4.96
CA LEU A 279 40.03 17.73 6.30
C LEU A 279 41.49 17.22 6.32
N TYR A 280 41.86 16.30 5.43
CA TYR A 280 43.13 15.57 5.52
C TYR A 280 44.12 15.88 4.38
N LEU A 281 43.66 16.32 3.19
CA LEU A 281 44.54 16.57 2.04
C LEU A 281 45.66 17.56 2.34
N GLY A 282 45.36 18.68 3.02
CA GLY A 282 46.37 19.66 3.42
C GLY A 282 47.44 19.09 4.34
N GLU A 283 47.02 18.31 5.34
CA GLU A 283 47.94 17.69 6.30
C GLU A 283 48.81 16.61 5.63
N LEU A 284 48.25 15.88 4.67
CA LEU A 284 48.99 14.91 3.87
C LEU A 284 50.10 15.56 3.03
N VAL A 285 49.81 16.70 2.41
CA VAL A 285 50.84 17.50 1.74
C VAL A 285 51.90 17.95 2.75
N ARG A 286 51.50 18.48 3.91
CA ARG A 286 52.45 18.93 4.95
C ARG A 286 53.41 17.82 5.36
N LEU A 287 52.92 16.61 5.63
CA LEU A 287 53.73 15.47 6.03
C LEU A 287 54.72 15.04 4.94
N ILE A 288 54.29 15.06 3.67
CA ILE A 288 55.19 14.83 2.53
C ILE A 288 56.31 15.87 2.52
N LEU A 289 55.97 17.16 2.67
CA LEU A 289 56.96 18.25 2.67
C LEU A 289 57.94 18.12 3.84
N VAL A 290 57.47 17.78 5.05
CA VAL A 290 58.33 17.53 6.22
C VAL A 290 59.28 16.37 5.96
N LYS A 291 58.79 15.26 5.39
CA LYS A 291 59.63 14.09 5.11
C LYS A 291 60.68 14.39 4.04
N MET A 292 60.28 15.03 2.94
CA MET A 292 61.20 15.45 1.88
C MET A 292 62.23 16.48 2.37
N ALA A 293 61.85 17.40 3.26
CA ALA A 293 62.78 18.32 3.90
C ALA A 293 63.80 17.58 4.78
N LYS A 294 63.36 16.63 5.62
CA LYS A 294 64.27 15.81 6.46
C LYS A 294 65.27 15.01 5.62
N GLU A 295 64.86 14.55 4.45
CA GLU A 295 65.71 13.82 3.49
C GLU A 295 66.54 14.75 2.58
N GLN A 296 66.56 16.06 2.86
CA GLN A 296 67.29 17.09 2.12
C GLN A 296 66.87 17.24 0.64
N LEU A 297 65.66 16.79 0.29
CA LEU A 297 65.09 16.89 -1.06
C LEU A 297 64.36 18.22 -1.31
N LEU A 298 64.01 18.93 -0.25
CA LEU A 298 63.38 20.27 -0.28
C LEU A 298 64.06 21.20 0.72
N PHE A 299 63.98 22.50 0.42
CA PHE A 299 64.33 23.60 1.33
C PHE A 299 65.77 23.52 1.88
N GLN A 300 66.68 22.88 1.14
CA GLN A 300 68.06 22.62 1.56
C GLN A 300 68.15 21.90 2.93
N GLY A 301 67.18 21.04 3.25
CA GLY A 301 67.12 20.32 4.52
C GLY A 301 66.52 21.10 5.69
N LYS A 302 66.10 22.35 5.50
CA LYS A 302 65.60 23.21 6.57
C LYS A 302 64.12 22.93 6.86
N SER A 303 63.77 22.82 8.14
CA SER A 303 62.38 22.73 8.63
C SER A 303 62.08 23.87 9.60
N THR A 304 60.93 24.52 9.47
CA THR A 304 60.46 25.58 10.38
C THR A 304 59.47 25.04 11.42
N ALA A 305 59.28 25.74 12.53
CA ALA A 305 58.29 25.36 13.54
C ALA A 305 56.87 25.33 12.95
N GLU A 306 56.57 26.25 12.03
CA GLU A 306 55.30 26.33 11.32
C GLU A 306 55.09 25.11 10.40
N LEU A 307 56.10 24.67 9.66
CA LEU A 307 56.02 23.47 8.83
C LEU A 307 55.82 22.20 9.67
N LEU A 308 56.42 22.14 10.85
CA LEU A 308 56.29 21.00 11.77
C LEU A 308 54.95 20.98 12.51
N THR A 309 54.21 22.08 12.56
CA THR A 309 52.92 22.20 13.24
C THR A 309 51.80 21.53 12.43
N THR A 310 51.11 20.56 13.02
CA THR A 310 49.93 19.90 12.43
C THR A 310 48.86 20.91 12.00
N GLY A 311 48.32 20.74 10.79
CA GLY A 311 47.27 21.59 10.23
C GLY A 311 47.73 22.96 9.72
N SER A 312 49.04 23.25 9.73
CA SER A 312 49.58 24.52 9.21
C SER A 312 49.44 24.67 7.70
N PHE A 313 49.41 23.54 6.96
CA PHE A 313 49.13 23.50 5.54
C PHE A 313 47.68 23.06 5.30
N LYS A 314 46.83 23.95 4.81
CA LYS A 314 45.39 23.70 4.63
C LYS A 314 45.09 23.25 3.21
N THR A 315 44.00 22.51 3.04
CA THR A 315 43.49 22.12 1.70
C THR A 315 43.16 23.34 0.83
N SER A 316 42.77 24.47 1.43
CA SER A 316 42.60 25.73 0.68
C SER A 316 43.90 26.20 0.00
N HIS A 317 45.08 25.90 0.54
CA HIS A 317 46.36 26.19 -0.10
C HIS A 317 46.57 25.30 -1.34
N ILE A 318 46.16 24.02 -1.28
CA ILE A 318 46.18 23.11 -2.44
C ILE A 318 45.33 23.72 -3.56
N CYS A 319 44.11 24.17 -3.26
CA CYS A 319 43.21 24.74 -4.27
C CYS A 319 43.82 25.94 -5.01
N THR A 320 44.64 26.75 -4.33
CA THR A 320 45.32 27.91 -4.94
C THR A 320 46.63 27.57 -5.64
N ILE A 321 47.29 26.48 -5.24
CA ILE A 321 48.58 26.04 -5.81
C ILE A 321 48.34 25.18 -7.07
N ASP A 322 47.33 24.33 -7.03
CA ASP A 322 46.96 23.39 -8.09
C ASP A 322 45.87 23.98 -8.99
N VAL A 323 46.28 25.02 -9.73
CA VAL A 323 45.48 25.71 -10.75
C VAL A 323 46.10 25.49 -12.14
N ASP A 324 45.29 25.60 -13.20
CA ASP A 324 45.75 25.33 -14.58
C ASP A 324 46.85 26.30 -15.04
N ASN A 325 46.86 27.53 -14.53
CA ASN A 325 47.91 28.50 -14.79
C ASN A 325 49.19 28.19 -13.99
N ASP A 326 50.28 27.86 -14.69
CA ASP A 326 51.56 27.51 -14.08
C ASP A 326 52.17 28.65 -13.25
N GLU A 327 52.20 29.88 -13.78
CA GLU A 327 52.76 31.03 -13.08
C GLU A 327 51.97 31.38 -11.82
N GLU A 328 50.64 31.35 -11.90
CA GLU A 328 49.75 31.67 -10.76
C GLU A 328 49.92 30.69 -9.61
N GLY A 329 49.95 29.39 -9.90
CA GLY A 329 50.10 28.39 -8.85
C GLY A 329 51.54 28.31 -8.31
N LEU A 330 52.57 28.64 -9.12
CA LEU A 330 53.94 28.79 -8.61
C LEU A 330 54.06 30.00 -7.66
N ALA A 331 53.46 31.15 -8.02
CA ALA A 331 53.40 32.33 -7.17
C ALA A 331 52.61 32.05 -5.87
N SER A 332 51.52 31.29 -5.96
CA SER A 332 50.75 30.84 -4.80
C SER A 332 51.55 29.89 -3.91
N ALA A 333 52.32 28.96 -4.50
CA ALA A 333 53.20 28.08 -3.76
C ALA A 333 54.27 28.88 -3.00
N GLU A 334 54.90 29.86 -3.66
CA GLU A 334 55.86 30.75 -3.01
C GLU A 334 55.23 31.51 -1.84
N LYS A 335 54.06 32.10 -2.04
CA LYS A 335 53.33 32.85 -1.00
C LYS A 335 53.01 31.97 0.21
N VAL A 336 52.51 30.76 -0.01
CA VAL A 336 52.18 29.80 1.06
C VAL A 336 53.43 29.38 1.82
N LEU A 337 54.52 29.04 1.12
CA LEU A 337 55.78 28.63 1.73
C LEU A 337 56.42 29.77 2.55
N ARG A 338 56.38 31.00 2.05
CA ARG A 338 56.80 32.19 2.82
C ARG A 338 55.94 32.41 4.07
N GLY A 339 54.63 32.14 3.98
CA GLY A 339 53.73 32.14 5.14
C GLY A 339 54.11 31.12 6.22
N LEU A 340 54.73 30.00 5.83
CA LEU A 340 55.32 29.00 6.74
C LEU A 340 56.75 29.35 7.19
N LYS A 341 57.19 30.60 6.96
CA LYS A 341 58.53 31.12 7.26
C LYS A 341 59.66 30.38 6.54
N ILE A 342 59.37 29.71 5.43
CA ILE A 342 60.36 29.08 4.55
C ILE A 342 60.80 30.12 3.52
N SER A 343 62.08 30.11 3.13
CA SER A 343 62.58 30.87 1.97
C SER A 343 62.75 29.92 0.79
N PRO A 344 61.70 29.70 -0.04
CA PRO A 344 61.73 28.70 -1.09
C PRO A 344 62.55 29.15 -2.30
N THR A 345 63.17 28.20 -2.99
CA THR A 345 63.68 28.38 -4.36
C THR A 345 62.55 28.18 -5.38
N SER A 346 62.77 28.55 -6.65
CA SER A 346 61.84 28.24 -7.73
C SER A 346 61.62 26.74 -7.91
N GLU A 347 62.66 25.94 -7.69
CA GLU A 347 62.59 24.47 -7.72
C GLU A 347 61.74 23.92 -6.56
N ASP A 348 61.85 24.51 -5.35
CA ASP A 348 61.00 24.14 -4.21
C ASP A 348 59.52 24.42 -4.51
N CYS A 349 59.21 25.59 -5.09
CA CYS A 349 57.84 25.95 -5.49
C CYS A 349 57.28 24.96 -6.53
N ALA A 350 58.06 24.61 -7.55
CA ALA A 350 57.68 23.63 -8.56
C ALA A 350 57.47 22.24 -7.95
N ALA A 351 58.34 21.83 -7.04
CA ALA A 351 58.22 20.54 -6.35
C ALA A 351 56.97 20.48 -5.44
N VAL A 352 56.70 21.53 -4.65
CA VAL A 352 55.51 21.63 -3.79
C VAL A 352 54.23 21.64 -4.62
N ARG A 353 54.21 22.36 -5.75
CA ARG A 353 53.10 22.33 -6.70
C ARG A 353 52.87 20.92 -7.24
N ARG A 354 53.93 20.20 -7.62
CA ARG A 354 53.83 18.81 -8.09
C ARG A 354 53.34 17.86 -7.01
N VAL A 355 53.75 18.04 -5.75
CA VAL A 355 53.22 17.27 -4.60
C VAL A 355 51.72 17.51 -4.44
N CYS A 356 51.27 18.77 -4.49
CA CYS A 356 49.85 19.14 -4.40
C CYS A 356 49.04 18.46 -5.52
N GLN A 357 49.52 18.51 -6.75
CA GLN A 357 48.91 17.84 -7.91
C GLN A 357 48.78 16.33 -7.73
N ILE A 358 49.82 15.65 -7.23
CA ILE A 358 49.78 14.20 -7.03
C ILE A 358 48.76 13.82 -5.95
N VAL A 359 48.75 14.54 -4.82
CA VAL A 359 47.82 14.28 -3.71
C VAL A 359 46.37 14.53 -4.12
N SER A 360 46.08 15.66 -4.77
CA SER A 360 44.73 15.99 -5.23
C SER A 360 44.25 15.05 -6.34
N THR A 361 45.15 14.64 -7.25
CA THR A 361 44.85 13.66 -8.31
C THR A 361 44.53 12.30 -7.74
N ARG A 362 45.31 11.81 -6.76
CA ARG A 362 45.02 10.55 -6.07
C ARG A 362 43.64 10.57 -5.43
N SER A 363 43.30 11.65 -4.74
CA SER A 363 41.98 11.84 -4.12
C SER A 363 40.84 11.80 -5.17
N ALA A 364 40.99 12.53 -6.28
CA ALA A 364 39.99 12.54 -7.36
C ALA A 364 39.83 11.16 -8.00
N HIS A 365 40.93 10.43 -8.21
CA HIS A 365 40.90 9.10 -8.81
C HIS A 365 40.31 8.04 -7.87
N LEU A 366 40.61 8.08 -6.57
CA LEU A 366 39.99 7.19 -5.57
C LEU A 366 38.47 7.41 -5.50
N CYS A 367 38.04 8.67 -5.48
CA CYS A 367 36.61 9.02 -5.53
C CYS A 367 35.97 8.55 -6.85
N ALA A 368 36.67 8.64 -7.99
CA ALA A 368 36.18 8.11 -9.26
C ALA A 368 35.98 6.59 -9.21
N ALA A 369 36.93 5.84 -8.63
CA ALA A 369 36.87 4.38 -8.56
C ALA A 369 35.66 3.88 -7.75
N THR A 370 35.34 4.51 -6.62
CA THR A 370 34.16 4.14 -5.82
C THR A 370 32.85 4.58 -6.48
N LEU A 371 32.82 5.74 -7.16
CA LEU A 371 31.65 6.14 -7.96
C LEU A 371 31.37 5.18 -9.12
N VAL A 372 32.41 4.67 -9.78
CA VAL A 372 32.29 3.69 -10.88
C VAL A 372 31.58 2.42 -10.40
N ALA A 373 31.88 1.95 -9.20
CA ALA A 373 31.19 0.80 -8.60
C ALA A 373 29.68 1.07 -8.42
N ILE A 374 29.32 2.25 -7.90
CA ILE A 374 27.91 2.67 -7.74
C ILE A 374 27.22 2.76 -9.11
N LEU A 375 27.87 3.37 -10.11
CA LEU A 375 27.33 3.50 -11.46
C LEU A 375 27.08 2.13 -12.10
N ARG A 376 28.02 1.19 -11.96
CA ARG A 376 27.85 -0.20 -12.43
C ARG A 376 26.71 -0.90 -11.70
N GLN A 377 26.58 -0.71 -10.40
CA GLN A 377 25.47 -1.25 -9.62
C GLN A 377 24.12 -0.75 -10.14
N ILE A 378 23.96 0.56 -10.36
CA ILE A 378 22.73 1.14 -10.91
C ILE A 378 22.44 0.62 -12.32
N ARG A 379 23.47 0.54 -13.18
CA ARG A 379 23.33 0.01 -14.54
C ARG A 379 22.84 -1.44 -14.52
N ASP A 380 23.46 -2.29 -13.71
CA ASP A 380 23.12 -3.70 -13.61
C ASP A 380 21.71 -3.88 -12.99
N ASN A 381 21.34 -3.07 -12.01
CA ASN A 381 19.99 -3.03 -11.43
C ASN A 381 18.89 -2.71 -12.44
N LYS A 382 19.22 -1.88 -13.44
CA LYS A 382 18.32 -1.51 -14.55
C LYS A 382 18.38 -2.51 -15.71
N ALA A 383 19.26 -3.51 -15.64
CA ALA A 383 19.56 -4.43 -16.75
C ALA A 383 19.82 -3.69 -18.07
N ALA A 384 20.50 -2.54 -18.00
CA ALA A 384 20.73 -1.65 -19.13
C ALA A 384 22.13 -1.85 -19.72
N GLU A 385 22.24 -1.88 -21.05
CA GLU A 385 23.56 -1.92 -21.73
C GLU A 385 24.34 -0.61 -21.58
N LYS A 386 23.62 0.51 -21.52
CA LYS A 386 24.16 1.85 -21.24
C LYS A 386 23.34 2.54 -20.17
N LEU A 387 23.99 3.24 -19.26
CA LEU A 387 23.31 4.02 -18.22
C LEU A 387 23.40 5.51 -18.55
N ARG A 388 22.28 6.22 -18.46
CA ARG A 388 22.26 7.68 -18.37
C ARG A 388 21.80 8.07 -16.98
N THR A 389 22.58 8.89 -16.28
CA THR A 389 22.28 9.29 -14.90
C THR A 389 22.93 10.61 -14.54
N THR A 390 22.40 11.27 -13.51
CA THR A 390 22.95 12.50 -12.94
C THR A 390 23.49 12.23 -11.53
N ILE A 391 24.66 12.80 -11.24
CA ILE A 391 25.28 12.82 -9.91
C ILE A 391 25.13 14.23 -9.36
N GLY A 392 24.33 14.39 -8.32
CA GLY A 392 24.27 15.60 -7.54
C GLY A 392 25.52 15.72 -6.67
N VAL A 393 26.24 16.83 -6.74
CA VAL A 393 27.51 17.02 -6.02
C VAL A 393 27.49 18.26 -5.13
N ASP A 394 27.99 18.11 -3.91
CA ASP A 394 28.32 19.20 -3.00
C ASP A 394 29.66 18.91 -2.28
N GLY A 395 30.17 19.91 -1.56
CA GLY A 395 31.38 19.85 -0.77
C GLY A 395 32.41 20.90 -1.18
N SER A 396 33.13 21.42 -0.19
CA SER A 396 34.08 22.51 -0.35
C SER A 396 35.27 22.16 -1.24
N VAL A 397 35.74 20.91 -1.27
CA VAL A 397 36.86 20.50 -2.13
C VAL A 397 36.41 20.52 -3.58
N TYR A 398 35.27 19.89 -3.88
CA TYR A 398 34.74 19.86 -5.24
C TYR A 398 34.41 21.26 -5.78
N LYS A 399 33.80 22.12 -4.94
CA LYS A 399 33.39 23.47 -5.34
C LYS A 399 34.57 24.43 -5.51
N SER A 400 35.57 24.37 -4.63
CA SER A 400 36.66 25.34 -4.60
C SER A 400 37.90 24.92 -5.41
N HIS A 401 38.03 23.63 -5.76
CA HIS A 401 39.19 23.12 -6.51
C HIS A 401 38.76 22.66 -7.90
N GLN A 402 38.87 23.56 -8.88
CA GLN A 402 38.42 23.30 -10.26
C GLN A 402 39.11 22.07 -10.89
N GLU A 403 40.43 21.97 -10.72
CA GLU A 403 41.23 20.85 -11.24
C GLU A 403 40.82 19.49 -10.63
N PHE A 404 40.42 19.46 -9.36
CA PHE A 404 39.89 18.24 -8.74
C PHE A 404 38.64 17.75 -9.47
N SER A 405 37.67 18.64 -9.70
CA SER A 405 36.41 18.30 -10.39
C SER A 405 36.67 17.79 -11.82
N ARG A 406 37.58 18.45 -12.55
CA ARG A 406 37.96 18.08 -13.91
C ARG A 406 38.58 16.69 -13.97
N ARG A 407 39.49 16.39 -13.04
CA ARG A 407 40.17 15.07 -12.94
C ARG A 407 39.19 13.97 -12.55
N LEU A 408 38.31 14.23 -11.58
CA LEU A 408 37.25 13.32 -11.18
C LEU A 408 36.36 12.95 -12.37
N HIS A 409 35.81 13.96 -13.08
CA HIS A 409 34.93 13.72 -14.22
C HIS A 409 35.63 12.95 -15.34
N LYS A 410 36.88 13.33 -15.65
CA LYS A 410 37.68 12.66 -16.67
C LYS A 410 37.89 11.18 -16.32
N MET A 411 38.28 10.90 -15.08
CA MET A 411 38.58 9.54 -14.64
C MET A 411 37.32 8.67 -14.57
N VAL A 412 36.19 9.20 -14.10
CA VAL A 412 34.90 8.47 -14.13
C VAL A 412 34.56 8.07 -15.57
N ARG A 413 34.62 9.00 -16.53
CA ARG A 413 34.32 8.70 -17.95
C ARG A 413 35.28 7.67 -18.56
N GLN A 414 36.53 7.62 -18.10
CA GLN A 414 37.51 6.63 -18.57
C GLN A 414 37.23 5.23 -18.01
N LEU A 415 36.91 5.13 -16.71
CA LEU A 415 36.67 3.85 -16.03
C LEU A 415 35.30 3.22 -16.33
N VAL A 416 34.32 4.02 -16.74
CA VAL A 416 32.97 3.55 -17.10
C VAL A 416 32.46 4.18 -18.41
N PRO A 417 33.03 3.80 -19.57
CA PRO A 417 32.71 4.41 -20.87
C PRO A 417 31.27 4.14 -21.36
N ASP A 418 30.59 3.17 -20.76
CA ASP A 418 29.22 2.78 -21.05
C ASP A 418 28.16 3.56 -20.24
N CYS A 419 28.59 4.49 -19.38
CA CYS A 419 27.72 5.38 -18.63
C CYS A 419 27.86 6.84 -19.11
N ASP A 420 26.74 7.45 -19.53
CA ASP A 420 26.63 8.89 -19.78
C ASP A 420 26.26 9.60 -18.47
N VAL A 421 27.26 10.24 -17.86
CA VAL A 421 27.18 10.82 -16.51
C VAL A 421 27.21 12.34 -16.57
N ARG A 422 26.13 12.95 -16.04
CA ARG A 422 26.07 14.39 -15.79
C ARG A 422 26.40 14.67 -14.32
N PHE A 423 27.32 15.60 -14.07
CA PHE A 423 27.56 16.11 -12.72
C PHE A 423 26.80 17.42 -12.54
N LEU A 424 25.90 17.48 -11.56
CA LEU A 424 25.10 18.66 -11.25
C LEU A 424 25.49 19.18 -9.86
N GLN A 425 25.98 20.42 -9.80
CA GLN A 425 26.39 21.02 -8.54
C GLN A 425 25.17 21.56 -7.78
N SER A 426 25.02 21.17 -6.51
CA SER A 426 23.99 21.74 -5.63
C SER A 426 24.34 23.19 -5.26
N GLN A 427 23.53 24.16 -5.71
CA GLN A 427 23.74 25.57 -5.41
C GLN A 427 23.35 25.94 -3.97
N CYS A 428 22.30 25.33 -3.44
CA CYS A 428 21.69 25.70 -2.15
C CYS A 428 21.96 24.67 -1.04
N GLY A 429 22.83 23.69 -1.31
CA GLY A 429 23.26 22.67 -0.36
C GLY A 429 22.22 21.59 -0.10
N SER A 430 22.45 20.82 0.97
CA SER A 430 21.58 19.75 1.48
C SER A 430 20.26 20.27 2.08
N GLY A 431 20.22 21.53 2.53
CA GLY A 431 19.04 22.15 3.13
C GLY A 431 17.80 22.17 2.23
N LYS A 432 17.94 22.48 0.93
CA LYS A 432 16.84 22.36 -0.05
C LYS A 432 16.35 20.91 -0.12
N GLY A 433 17.25 19.94 -0.16
CA GLY A 433 16.92 18.52 -0.21
C GLY A 433 16.23 18.01 1.05
N ALA A 434 16.60 18.49 2.24
CA ALA A 434 15.89 18.19 3.48
C ALA A 434 14.44 18.67 3.42
N ALA A 435 14.22 19.91 2.94
CA ALA A 435 12.87 20.40 2.73
C ALA A 435 12.10 19.57 1.68
N MET A 436 12.74 19.13 0.60
CA MET A 436 12.09 18.27 -0.40
C MET A 436 11.71 16.89 0.16
N VAL A 437 12.57 16.25 0.96
CA VAL A 437 12.23 14.99 1.64
C VAL A 437 11.08 15.20 2.61
N THR A 438 11.11 16.30 3.38
CA THR A 438 10.01 16.68 4.27
C THR A 438 8.71 16.91 3.49
N ALA A 439 8.77 17.55 2.32
CA ALA A 439 7.62 17.78 1.47
C ALA A 439 7.02 16.46 0.94
N VAL A 440 7.86 15.52 0.53
CA VAL A 440 7.43 14.16 0.13
C VAL A 440 6.80 13.42 1.31
N ALA A 441 7.42 13.46 2.49
CA ALA A 441 6.90 12.82 3.70
C ALA A 441 5.55 13.42 4.12
N TYR A 442 5.43 14.75 4.11
CA TYR A 442 4.20 15.47 4.40
C TYR A 442 3.08 15.12 3.41
N ARG A 443 3.39 15.12 2.11
CA ARG A 443 2.45 14.71 1.07
C ARG A 443 1.94 13.28 1.30
N CYS A 444 2.84 12.32 1.55
CA CYS A 444 2.46 10.93 1.79
C CYS A 444 1.56 10.78 3.02
N ALA A 445 1.85 11.52 4.11
CA ALA A 445 1.02 11.51 5.31
C ALA A 445 -0.38 12.11 5.05
N ALA A 446 -0.46 13.24 4.32
CA ALA A 446 -1.72 13.86 3.93
C ALA A 446 -2.57 12.95 3.04
N GLN A 447 -1.95 12.33 2.02
CA GLN A 447 -2.62 11.36 1.16
C GLN A 447 -3.15 10.16 1.94
N GLN A 448 -2.39 9.66 2.93
CA GLN A 448 -2.85 8.55 3.78
C GLN A 448 -4.05 8.95 4.65
N ALA A 449 -4.03 10.15 5.25
CA ALA A 449 -5.15 10.66 6.03
C ALA A 449 -6.40 10.85 5.16
N GLU A 450 -6.24 11.34 3.94
CA GLU A 450 -7.35 11.50 2.99
C GLU A 450 -7.95 10.16 2.54
N ARG A 451 -7.09 9.18 2.19
CA ARG A 451 -7.55 7.80 1.91
C ARG A 451 -8.35 7.24 3.08
N GLN A 452 -7.83 7.41 4.30
CA GLN A 452 -8.48 6.91 5.50
C GLN A 452 -9.84 7.55 5.75
N ALA A 453 -9.95 8.88 5.61
CA ALA A 453 -11.19 9.61 5.75
C ALA A 453 -12.27 9.11 4.76
N ILE A 454 -11.90 8.82 3.51
CA ILE A 454 -12.83 8.27 2.52
C ILE A 454 -13.25 6.83 2.90
N LEU A 455 -12.32 5.97 3.31
CA LEU A 455 -12.63 4.61 3.75
C LEU A 455 -13.50 4.58 5.00
N ASP A 456 -13.32 5.54 5.91
CA ASP A 456 -14.12 5.63 7.14
C ASP A 456 -15.59 5.92 6.85
N THR A 457 -15.94 6.57 5.72
CA THR A 457 -17.34 6.72 5.29
C THR A 457 -18.04 5.39 5.00
N LEU A 458 -17.27 4.34 4.71
CA LEU A 458 -17.76 2.98 4.46
C LEU A 458 -17.70 2.09 5.73
N ARG A 459 -17.14 2.57 6.84
CA ARG A 459 -17.05 1.79 8.08
C ARG A 459 -18.26 2.10 8.96
N LEU A 460 -18.93 1.05 9.43
CA LEU A 460 -20.07 1.17 10.34
C LEU A 460 -19.65 0.92 11.78
N SER A 461 -20.05 1.82 12.67
CA SER A 461 -19.92 1.64 14.11
C SER A 461 -20.95 0.62 14.62
N ARG A 462 -20.70 0.07 15.82
CA ARG A 462 -21.65 -0.83 16.48
C ARG A 462 -23.02 -0.18 16.70
N GLU A 463 -23.05 1.10 17.04
CA GLU A 463 -24.29 1.86 17.25
C GLU A 463 -25.08 1.99 15.94
N GLN A 464 -24.40 2.28 14.82
CA GLN A 464 -25.03 2.32 13.51
C GLN A 464 -25.60 0.95 13.11
N LEU A 465 -24.90 -0.14 13.41
CA LEU A 465 -25.39 -1.50 13.13
C LEU A 465 -26.61 -1.88 13.98
N LEU A 466 -26.67 -1.46 15.25
CA LEU A 466 -27.86 -1.61 16.09
C LEU A 466 -29.05 -0.82 15.51
N GLU A 467 -28.81 0.38 15.01
CA GLU A 467 -29.86 1.19 14.37
C GLU A 467 -30.37 0.52 13.09
N VAL A 468 -29.49 -0.02 12.24
CA VAL A 468 -29.88 -0.80 11.05
C VAL A 468 -30.75 -1.99 11.45
N LYS A 469 -30.37 -2.73 12.51
CA LYS A 469 -31.17 -3.85 13.06
C LYS A 469 -32.57 -3.37 13.50
N ASN A 470 -32.65 -2.26 14.23
CA ASN A 470 -33.92 -1.72 14.73
C ASN A 470 -34.83 -1.26 13.58
N ARG A 471 -34.27 -0.57 12.58
CA ARG A 471 -35.01 -0.14 11.37
C ARG A 471 -35.50 -1.34 10.57
N MET A 472 -34.67 -2.36 10.35
CA MET A 472 -35.09 -3.61 9.71
C MET A 472 -36.28 -4.24 10.44
N ARG A 473 -36.21 -4.30 11.77
CA ARG A 473 -37.31 -4.81 12.59
C ARG A 473 -38.60 -4.00 12.41
N GLY A 474 -38.51 -2.67 12.35
CA GLY A 474 -39.65 -1.79 12.04
C GLY A 474 -40.29 -2.14 10.70
N SER A 475 -39.48 -2.21 9.63
CA SER A 475 -39.96 -2.54 8.29
C SER A 475 -40.55 -3.95 8.20
N MET A 476 -40.07 -4.91 8.99
CA MET A 476 -40.70 -6.24 9.10
C MET A 476 -42.11 -6.16 9.66
N LEU A 477 -42.34 -5.37 10.71
CA LEU A 477 -43.67 -5.19 11.31
C LEU A 477 -44.62 -4.49 10.32
N GLU A 478 -44.13 -3.46 9.64
CA GLU A 478 -44.91 -2.74 8.61
C GLU A 478 -45.27 -3.63 7.43
N GLY A 479 -44.37 -4.54 7.03
CA GLY A 479 -44.61 -5.49 5.94
C GLY A 479 -45.63 -6.58 6.26
N LEU A 480 -45.74 -6.96 7.55
CA LEU A 480 -46.70 -7.97 8.00
C LEU A 480 -48.11 -7.42 8.20
N SER A 481 -48.25 -6.12 8.50
CA SER A 481 -49.56 -5.53 8.77
C SER A 481 -50.30 -5.12 7.49
N GLU A 482 -51.59 -5.43 7.41
CA GLU A 482 -52.44 -5.15 6.25
C GLU A 482 -52.49 -3.64 5.94
N HIS A 483 -52.49 -2.80 6.97
CA HIS A 483 -52.59 -1.34 6.84
C HIS A 483 -51.35 -0.70 6.22
N THR A 484 -50.16 -1.27 6.45
CA THR A 484 -48.87 -0.68 6.05
C THR A 484 -48.15 -1.47 4.95
N HIS A 485 -48.58 -2.70 4.65
CA HIS A 485 -47.93 -3.61 3.70
C HIS A 485 -47.69 -3.00 2.31
N LYS A 486 -48.64 -2.19 1.83
CA LYS A 486 -48.54 -1.55 0.49
C LYS A 486 -47.35 -0.61 0.40
N ASP A 487 -47.10 0.16 1.46
CA ASP A 487 -46.08 1.20 1.51
C ASP A 487 -44.74 0.70 2.06
N SER A 488 -44.74 -0.41 2.81
CA SER A 488 -43.50 -1.02 3.34
C SER A 488 -42.52 -1.41 2.22
N SER A 489 -41.24 -1.11 2.43
CA SER A 489 -40.16 -1.54 1.53
C SER A 489 -39.90 -3.05 1.63
N VAL A 490 -40.02 -3.62 2.82
CA VAL A 490 -39.85 -5.05 3.10
C VAL A 490 -41.21 -5.74 3.05
N LYS A 491 -41.45 -6.54 2.02
CA LYS A 491 -42.81 -7.02 1.68
C LYS A 491 -43.33 -8.16 2.55
N MET A 492 -42.49 -8.95 3.19
CA MET A 492 -42.94 -10.03 4.11
C MET A 492 -44.01 -10.94 3.47
N LEU A 493 -43.70 -11.44 2.27
CA LEU A 493 -44.62 -12.19 1.42
C LEU A 493 -44.94 -13.58 2.02
N PRO A 494 -46.23 -13.92 2.21
CA PRO A 494 -46.65 -15.27 2.62
C PRO A 494 -46.29 -16.31 1.56
N THR A 495 -45.69 -17.43 1.98
CA THR A 495 -45.26 -18.51 1.06
C THR A 495 -46.20 -19.71 1.03
N TYR A 496 -47.17 -19.76 1.96
CA TYR A 496 -48.07 -20.89 2.20
C TYR A 496 -47.38 -22.20 2.62
N VAL A 497 -46.07 -22.17 2.90
CA VAL A 497 -45.35 -23.28 3.54
C VAL A 497 -45.55 -23.19 5.05
N ARG A 498 -46.35 -24.09 5.63
CA ARG A 498 -46.78 -24.02 7.05
C ARG A 498 -45.93 -24.84 8.03
N SER A 499 -45.07 -25.72 7.54
CA SER A 499 -44.19 -26.52 8.38
C SER A 499 -42.87 -26.85 7.66
N THR A 500 -41.80 -27.00 8.43
CA THR A 500 -40.55 -27.61 7.98
C THR A 500 -40.72 -29.12 7.80
N PRO A 501 -39.77 -29.82 7.14
CA PRO A 501 -39.85 -31.27 7.00
C PRO A 501 -39.81 -31.97 8.37
N ASP A 502 -40.60 -33.02 8.57
CA ASP A 502 -40.62 -33.82 9.80
C ASP A 502 -40.02 -35.23 9.62
N GLY A 503 -39.70 -35.60 8.38
CA GLY A 503 -39.12 -36.87 8.00
C GLY A 503 -40.11 -37.94 7.61
N THR A 504 -41.40 -37.61 7.52
CA THR A 504 -42.43 -38.48 6.91
C THR A 504 -42.52 -38.32 5.40
N GLU A 505 -41.77 -37.37 4.82
CA GLU A 505 -41.76 -37.13 3.38
C GLU A 505 -41.22 -38.35 2.63
N GLN A 506 -41.94 -38.78 1.59
CA GLN A 506 -41.53 -39.87 0.72
C GLN A 506 -42.09 -39.70 -0.69
N GLY A 507 -41.37 -40.20 -1.69
CA GLY A 507 -41.79 -40.20 -3.09
C GLY A 507 -40.74 -39.63 -4.03
N ASP A 508 -41.08 -39.66 -5.32
CA ASP A 508 -40.24 -39.16 -6.41
C ASP A 508 -40.82 -37.82 -6.90
N PHE A 509 -39.99 -36.78 -6.89
CA PHE A 509 -40.40 -35.41 -7.16
C PHE A 509 -39.51 -34.79 -8.22
N LEU A 510 -40.14 -34.05 -9.14
CA LEU A 510 -39.41 -33.20 -10.06
C LEU A 510 -39.27 -31.80 -9.41
N ALA A 511 -38.11 -31.18 -9.54
CA ALA A 511 -37.88 -29.82 -9.11
C ALA A 511 -37.19 -29.02 -10.21
N VAL A 512 -37.53 -27.73 -10.30
CA VAL A 512 -36.90 -26.79 -11.22
C VAL A 512 -36.39 -25.59 -10.46
N ASP A 513 -35.18 -25.14 -10.77
CA ASP A 513 -34.52 -24.03 -10.08
C ASP A 513 -34.14 -22.92 -11.07
N LEU A 514 -34.87 -21.80 -10.97
CA LEU A 514 -34.70 -20.61 -11.78
C LEU A 514 -34.50 -19.37 -10.89
N GLY A 515 -33.26 -18.92 -10.80
CA GLY A 515 -32.91 -17.72 -10.01
C GLY A 515 -31.59 -17.03 -10.34
N GLY A 516 -30.79 -17.64 -11.21
CA GLY A 516 -29.51 -17.11 -11.67
C GLY A 516 -29.19 -17.57 -13.09
N SER A 517 -27.93 -17.45 -13.51
CA SER A 517 -27.49 -17.80 -14.88
C SER A 517 -27.57 -19.29 -15.21
N ASN A 518 -27.62 -20.14 -14.18
CA ASN A 518 -27.67 -21.60 -14.30
C ASN A 518 -29.06 -22.09 -13.90
N PHE A 519 -29.87 -22.44 -14.90
CA PHE A 519 -31.15 -23.10 -14.70
C PHE A 519 -30.95 -24.58 -14.44
N ARG A 520 -31.64 -25.17 -13.46
CA ARG A 520 -31.46 -26.59 -13.12
C ARG A 520 -32.79 -27.32 -13.14
N VAL A 521 -32.75 -28.55 -13.63
CA VAL A 521 -33.85 -29.50 -13.49
C VAL A 521 -33.35 -30.67 -12.65
N LEU A 522 -34.13 -31.06 -11.65
CA LEU A 522 -33.76 -32.07 -10.65
C LEU A 522 -34.85 -33.14 -10.53
N LEU A 523 -34.43 -34.39 -10.38
CA LEU A 523 -35.25 -35.48 -9.85
C LEU A 523 -34.77 -35.78 -8.43
N VAL A 524 -35.67 -35.70 -7.47
CA VAL A 524 -35.40 -35.92 -6.06
C VAL A 524 -36.24 -37.08 -5.57
N GLN A 525 -35.58 -38.16 -5.15
CA GLN A 525 -36.22 -39.36 -4.64
C GLN A 525 -36.01 -39.43 -3.14
N ILE A 526 -37.10 -39.31 -2.39
CA ILE A 526 -37.09 -39.25 -0.93
C ILE A 526 -37.62 -40.58 -0.40
N GLN A 527 -36.82 -41.28 0.41
CA GLN A 527 -37.24 -42.51 1.06
C GLN A 527 -37.43 -42.27 2.56
N SER A 528 -38.64 -42.53 3.05
CA SER A 528 -38.95 -42.59 4.48
C SER A 528 -38.68 -44.00 5.01
N GLY A 529 -37.91 -44.14 6.10
CA GLY A 529 -37.52 -45.44 6.67
C GLY A 529 -36.50 -45.32 7.82
N THR A 530 -35.96 -46.45 8.32
CA THR A 530 -34.96 -46.48 9.41
C THR A 530 -33.64 -45.78 9.06
N LYS A 531 -33.38 -45.55 7.78
CA LYS A 531 -32.37 -44.60 7.27
C LYS A 531 -33.04 -43.65 6.28
N ARG A 532 -33.14 -42.37 6.66
CA ARG A 532 -33.55 -41.30 5.75
C ARG A 532 -32.51 -41.19 4.62
N SER A 533 -32.94 -41.30 3.37
CA SER A 533 -32.08 -41.11 2.21
C SER A 533 -32.77 -40.22 1.17
N VAL A 534 -31.98 -39.35 0.55
CA VAL A 534 -32.41 -38.50 -0.56
C VAL A 534 -31.44 -38.78 -1.71
N ASN A 535 -31.94 -39.35 -2.79
CA ASN A 535 -31.19 -39.48 -4.04
C ASN A 535 -31.54 -38.30 -4.94
N LEU A 536 -30.52 -37.55 -5.38
CA LEU A 536 -30.68 -36.36 -6.18
C LEU A 536 -29.97 -36.54 -7.52
N HIS A 537 -30.73 -36.40 -8.61
CA HIS A 537 -30.20 -36.31 -9.96
C HIS A 537 -30.50 -34.91 -10.49
N GLN A 538 -29.51 -34.24 -11.06
CA GLN A 538 -29.68 -32.89 -11.60
C GLN A 538 -28.97 -32.70 -12.92
N LYS A 539 -29.46 -31.77 -13.73
CA LYS A 539 -28.80 -31.29 -14.94
C LYS A 539 -28.91 -29.77 -15.02
N ILE A 540 -27.79 -29.14 -15.34
CA ILE A 540 -27.68 -27.68 -15.48
C ILE A 540 -27.85 -27.33 -16.96
N TYR A 541 -28.64 -26.29 -17.20
CA TYR A 541 -28.93 -25.74 -18.51
C TYR A 541 -28.60 -24.25 -18.53
N HIS A 542 -28.05 -23.80 -19.66
CA HIS A 542 -27.77 -22.38 -19.89
C HIS A 542 -29.01 -21.71 -20.50
N ILE A 543 -29.36 -20.52 -20.01
CA ILE A 543 -30.39 -19.67 -20.63
C ILE A 543 -29.66 -18.55 -21.39
N PRO A 544 -29.80 -18.46 -22.72
CA PRO A 544 -29.21 -17.37 -23.51
C PRO A 544 -29.64 -15.98 -23.01
N GLN A 545 -28.75 -15.00 -23.08
CA GLN A 545 -29.04 -13.64 -22.64
C GLN A 545 -30.21 -13.00 -23.40
N GLU A 546 -30.33 -13.33 -24.69
CA GLU A 546 -31.45 -12.92 -25.56
C GLU A 546 -32.78 -13.45 -25.02
N THR A 547 -32.82 -14.70 -24.53
CA THR A 547 -34.01 -15.31 -23.92
C THR A 547 -34.35 -14.69 -22.56
N LEU A 548 -33.34 -14.34 -21.75
CA LEU A 548 -33.55 -13.67 -20.45
C LEU A 548 -34.22 -12.28 -20.59
N GLN A 549 -34.03 -11.63 -21.74
CA GLN A 549 -34.53 -10.29 -22.05
C GLN A 549 -35.60 -10.28 -23.15
N GLY A 550 -35.99 -11.45 -23.66
CA GLY A 550 -36.94 -11.63 -24.76
C GLY A 550 -38.40 -11.59 -24.28
N THR A 551 -39.20 -12.52 -24.78
CA THR A 551 -40.60 -12.69 -24.37
C THR A 551 -40.74 -13.78 -23.30
N GLY A 552 -41.80 -13.67 -22.49
CA GLY A 552 -42.17 -14.72 -21.53
C GLY A 552 -42.45 -16.05 -22.22
N GLU A 553 -43.03 -16.02 -23.42
CA GLU A 553 -43.27 -17.24 -24.19
C GLU A 553 -41.96 -17.96 -24.52
N GLU A 554 -40.96 -17.26 -25.06
CA GLU A 554 -39.64 -17.83 -25.37
C GLU A 554 -38.93 -18.36 -24.12
N LEU A 555 -38.99 -17.63 -23.00
CA LEU A 555 -38.36 -18.04 -21.75
C LEU A 555 -38.96 -19.34 -21.21
N PHE A 556 -40.29 -19.42 -21.13
CA PHE A 556 -40.96 -20.60 -20.59
C PHE A 556 -40.92 -21.79 -21.56
N ASP A 557 -40.90 -21.56 -22.87
CA ASP A 557 -40.68 -22.62 -23.87
C ASP A 557 -39.27 -23.22 -23.74
N HIS A 558 -38.24 -22.39 -23.51
CA HIS A 558 -36.88 -22.85 -23.25
C HIS A 558 -36.79 -23.67 -21.96
N ILE A 559 -37.48 -23.26 -20.90
CA ILE A 559 -37.58 -24.00 -19.64
C ILE A 559 -38.18 -25.39 -19.88
N VAL A 560 -39.31 -25.47 -20.57
CA VAL A 560 -40.00 -26.74 -20.87
C VAL A 560 -39.16 -27.64 -21.79
N GLN A 561 -38.43 -27.06 -22.76
CA GLN A 561 -37.48 -27.79 -23.61
C GLN A 561 -36.37 -28.46 -22.77
N CYS A 562 -35.83 -27.74 -21.79
CA CYS A 562 -34.82 -28.27 -20.88
C CYS A 562 -35.38 -29.36 -19.96
N MET A 563 -36.62 -29.19 -19.48
CA MET A 563 -37.31 -30.22 -18.68
C MET A 563 -37.55 -31.50 -19.47
N ALA A 564 -38.00 -31.40 -20.72
CA ALA A 564 -38.19 -32.56 -21.59
C ALA A 564 -36.89 -33.32 -21.84
N SER A 565 -35.81 -32.59 -22.15
CA SER A 565 -34.47 -33.16 -22.32
C SER A 565 -33.97 -33.86 -21.06
N PHE A 566 -34.36 -33.35 -19.87
CA PHE A 566 -34.02 -33.99 -18.61
C PHE A 566 -34.81 -35.28 -18.36
N LEU A 567 -36.13 -35.26 -18.63
CA LEU A 567 -36.98 -36.45 -18.48
C LEU A 567 -36.55 -37.57 -19.43
N GLU A 568 -36.20 -37.25 -20.67
CA GLU A 568 -35.66 -38.21 -21.63
C GLU A 568 -34.32 -38.78 -21.15
N TYR A 569 -33.42 -37.91 -20.66
CA TYR A 569 -32.14 -38.32 -20.08
C TYR A 569 -32.28 -39.27 -18.88
N MET A 570 -33.30 -39.06 -18.04
CA MET A 570 -33.59 -39.91 -16.89
C MET A 570 -34.39 -41.18 -17.24
N GLY A 571 -34.81 -41.36 -18.50
CA GLY A 571 -35.65 -42.48 -18.91
C GLY A 571 -37.08 -42.42 -18.36
N LEU A 572 -37.57 -41.21 -18.06
CA LEU A 572 -38.88 -40.94 -17.46
C LEU A 572 -39.86 -40.26 -18.43
N SER A 573 -39.65 -40.43 -19.74
CA SER A 573 -40.54 -39.90 -20.77
C SER A 573 -41.97 -40.43 -20.59
N GLY A 574 -42.93 -39.53 -20.38
CA GLY A 574 -44.34 -39.86 -20.16
C GLY A 574 -44.75 -40.06 -18.68
N ALA A 575 -43.83 -39.95 -17.72
CA ALA A 575 -44.17 -39.97 -16.30
C ALA A 575 -44.78 -38.62 -15.85
N SER A 576 -45.90 -38.66 -15.13
CA SER A 576 -46.49 -37.47 -14.48
C SER A 576 -46.02 -37.42 -13.03
N LEU A 577 -44.96 -36.64 -12.79
CA LEU A 577 -44.37 -36.46 -11.46
C LEU A 577 -44.86 -35.15 -10.81
N PRO A 578 -45.03 -35.12 -9.47
CA PRO A 578 -45.28 -33.88 -8.76
C PRO A 578 -44.08 -32.92 -8.88
N LEU A 579 -44.37 -31.67 -9.22
CA LEU A 579 -43.37 -30.66 -9.53
C LEU A 579 -43.37 -29.50 -8.53
N GLY A 580 -42.18 -29.23 -7.98
CA GLY A 580 -41.85 -28.01 -7.25
C GLY A 580 -41.06 -27.04 -8.11
N PHE A 581 -41.50 -25.80 -8.22
CA PHE A 581 -40.83 -24.78 -9.01
C PHE A 581 -40.18 -23.73 -8.09
N THR A 582 -38.86 -23.81 -7.91
CA THR A 582 -38.08 -22.72 -7.32
C THR A 582 -37.96 -21.59 -8.32
N PHE A 583 -38.59 -20.46 -7.99
CA PHE A 583 -38.60 -19.25 -8.79
C PHE A 583 -38.14 -18.08 -7.91
N SER A 584 -36.87 -17.71 -8.03
CA SER A 584 -36.19 -16.80 -7.11
C SER A 584 -36.44 -15.31 -7.39
N PHE A 585 -37.71 -14.95 -7.55
CA PHE A 585 -38.15 -13.58 -7.79
C PHE A 585 -39.32 -13.24 -6.86
N PRO A 586 -39.56 -11.93 -6.61
CA PRO A 586 -40.70 -11.50 -5.80
C PRO A 586 -42.02 -11.95 -6.43
N CYS A 587 -42.73 -12.85 -5.75
CA CYS A 587 -44.03 -13.37 -6.18
C CYS A 587 -45.07 -13.12 -5.10
N HIS A 588 -46.22 -12.57 -5.50
CA HIS A 588 -47.41 -12.61 -4.66
C HIS A 588 -48.07 -13.98 -4.80
N GLN A 589 -48.15 -14.71 -3.69
CA GLN A 589 -48.83 -15.99 -3.62
C GLN A 589 -50.16 -15.81 -2.88
N SER A 590 -51.19 -16.50 -3.35
CA SER A 590 -52.48 -16.66 -2.63
C SER A 590 -52.73 -18.11 -2.22
N ARG A 591 -51.92 -19.03 -2.75
CA ARG A 591 -51.88 -20.47 -2.50
C ARG A 591 -50.51 -21.00 -2.94
N LEU A 592 -50.18 -22.22 -2.52
CA LEU A 592 -48.85 -22.79 -2.78
C LEU A 592 -48.56 -23.01 -4.27
N ASP A 593 -49.55 -23.30 -5.10
CA ASP A 593 -49.45 -23.57 -6.54
C ASP A 593 -49.78 -22.35 -7.43
N GLN A 594 -49.71 -21.13 -6.88
CA GLN A 594 -49.94 -19.87 -7.59
C GLN A 594 -48.88 -18.84 -7.20
N GLY A 595 -48.28 -18.19 -8.20
CA GLY A 595 -47.28 -17.15 -7.95
C GLY A 595 -47.35 -16.05 -9.02
N ILE A 596 -47.91 -14.91 -8.65
CA ILE A 596 -47.95 -13.74 -9.53
C ILE A 596 -46.61 -13.02 -9.42
N LEU A 597 -45.83 -13.00 -10.52
CA LEU A 597 -44.56 -12.28 -10.56
C LEU A 597 -44.83 -10.79 -10.36
N LEU A 598 -44.29 -10.20 -9.29
CA LEU A 598 -44.46 -8.77 -9.01
C LEU A 598 -43.55 -7.93 -9.89
N ARG A 599 -42.28 -8.31 -9.97
CA ARG A 599 -41.26 -7.60 -10.74
C ARG A 599 -40.03 -8.47 -10.94
N TRP A 600 -39.37 -8.31 -12.09
CA TRP A 600 -38.07 -8.92 -12.33
C TRP A 600 -36.95 -8.29 -11.50
N THR A 601 -35.96 -9.12 -11.17
CA THR A 601 -34.70 -8.72 -10.51
C THR A 601 -33.52 -9.46 -11.15
N LYS A 602 -32.29 -9.26 -10.66
CA LYS A 602 -31.10 -10.08 -11.01
C LYS A 602 -30.79 -10.16 -12.52
N GLY A 603 -31.20 -9.16 -13.31
CA GLY A 603 -30.90 -9.04 -14.75
C GLY A 603 -31.92 -9.67 -15.70
N PHE A 604 -32.99 -10.29 -15.20
CA PHE A 604 -34.11 -10.79 -16.02
C PHE A 604 -35.00 -9.62 -16.47
N LYS A 605 -35.52 -9.67 -17.70
CA LYS A 605 -36.45 -8.67 -18.26
C LYS A 605 -37.47 -9.24 -19.27
N ALA A 606 -37.75 -10.55 -19.22
CA ALA A 606 -38.67 -11.18 -20.16
C ALA A 606 -40.06 -10.51 -20.11
N SER A 607 -40.52 -10.02 -21.26
CA SER A 607 -41.77 -9.26 -21.38
C SER A 607 -43.01 -10.15 -21.26
N GLY A 608 -44.12 -9.63 -20.74
CA GLY A 608 -45.37 -10.39 -20.57
C GLY A 608 -45.40 -11.36 -19.40
N CYS A 609 -44.41 -11.31 -18.50
CA CYS A 609 -44.35 -12.12 -17.26
C CYS A 609 -44.84 -11.36 -16.01
N GLU A 610 -44.46 -10.09 -15.83
CA GLU A 610 -44.84 -9.31 -14.65
C GLU A 610 -46.37 -9.13 -14.59
N GLY A 611 -46.95 -9.31 -13.40
CA GLY A 611 -48.40 -9.34 -13.18
C GLY A 611 -49.09 -10.63 -13.59
N ARG A 612 -48.37 -11.62 -14.15
CA ARG A 612 -48.93 -12.94 -14.50
C ARG A 612 -48.52 -14.03 -13.52
N ASP A 613 -49.35 -15.05 -13.43
CA ASP A 613 -49.05 -16.28 -12.72
C ASP A 613 -48.01 -17.12 -13.48
N VAL A 614 -46.85 -17.34 -12.86
CA VAL A 614 -45.73 -18.08 -13.47
C VAL A 614 -46.05 -19.57 -13.63
N ILE A 615 -46.95 -20.12 -12.81
CA ILE A 615 -47.42 -21.50 -12.98
C ILE A 615 -48.30 -21.60 -14.23
N MET A 616 -49.13 -20.60 -14.50
CA MET A 616 -49.93 -20.56 -15.73
C MET A 616 -49.05 -20.41 -16.98
N LEU A 617 -48.03 -19.54 -16.93
CA LEU A 617 -47.05 -19.42 -18.02
C LEU A 617 -46.35 -20.75 -18.32
N LEU A 618 -45.95 -21.47 -17.28
CA LEU A 618 -45.30 -22.77 -17.42
C LEU A 618 -46.27 -23.85 -17.94
N LYS A 619 -47.51 -23.87 -17.46
CA LYS A 619 -48.57 -24.76 -17.98
C LYS A 619 -48.88 -24.49 -19.45
N GLU A 620 -48.96 -23.24 -19.86
CA GLU A 620 -49.14 -22.84 -21.26
C GLU A 620 -47.99 -23.36 -22.15
N ALA A 621 -46.74 -23.26 -21.69
CA ALA A 621 -45.57 -23.78 -22.40
C ALA A 621 -45.58 -25.31 -22.54
N VAL A 622 -45.95 -26.03 -21.47
CA VAL A 622 -46.12 -27.50 -21.51
C VAL A 622 -47.20 -27.90 -22.52
N ASN A 623 -48.33 -27.19 -22.52
CA ASN A 623 -49.46 -27.42 -23.44
C ASN A 623 -49.11 -27.12 -24.90
N ARG A 624 -48.24 -26.14 -25.18
CA ARG A 624 -47.73 -25.87 -26.54
C ARG A 624 -46.92 -27.06 -27.06
N ARG A 625 -46.13 -27.71 -26.20
CA ARG A 625 -45.20 -28.79 -26.59
C ARG A 625 -45.86 -30.16 -26.71
N LYS A 626 -46.87 -30.47 -25.87
CA LYS A 626 -47.65 -31.75 -25.87
C LYS A 626 -46.82 -33.04 -25.76
N GLU A 627 -45.61 -32.97 -25.20
CA GLU A 627 -44.69 -34.13 -25.10
C GLU A 627 -44.79 -34.87 -23.75
N PHE A 628 -45.23 -34.20 -22.67
CA PHE A 628 -45.36 -34.76 -21.33
C PHE A 628 -46.36 -33.95 -20.49
N ASP A 629 -46.85 -34.53 -19.40
CA ASP A 629 -47.75 -33.89 -18.44
C ASP A 629 -47.05 -33.69 -17.09
N LEU A 630 -47.40 -32.63 -16.37
CA LEU A 630 -46.80 -32.26 -15.08
C LEU A 630 -47.86 -31.94 -14.04
N ASN A 631 -47.73 -32.55 -12.87
CA ASN A 631 -48.54 -32.21 -11.71
C ASN A 631 -47.88 -31.07 -10.92
N PHE A 632 -48.24 -29.82 -11.20
CA PHE A 632 -47.73 -28.66 -10.48
C PHE A 632 -48.28 -28.61 -9.05
N VAL A 633 -47.38 -28.59 -8.07
CA VAL A 633 -47.75 -28.61 -6.65
C VAL A 633 -47.36 -27.33 -5.92
N ALA A 634 -46.19 -26.76 -6.23
CA ALA A 634 -45.68 -25.61 -5.50
C ALA A 634 -44.84 -24.68 -6.36
N VAL A 635 -44.96 -23.37 -6.12
CA VAL A 635 -43.96 -22.36 -6.49
C VAL A 635 -43.30 -21.83 -5.21
N VAL A 636 -41.97 -21.76 -5.20
CA VAL A 636 -41.19 -21.49 -3.98
C VAL A 636 -40.05 -20.51 -4.27
N ASN A 637 -39.70 -19.67 -3.30
CA ASN A 637 -38.51 -18.83 -3.39
C ASN A 637 -37.25 -19.64 -3.01
N ASP A 638 -36.07 -19.24 -3.52
CA ASP A 638 -34.82 -19.93 -3.21
C ASP A 638 -34.45 -19.89 -1.73
N THR A 639 -34.76 -18.81 -1.02
CA THR A 639 -34.55 -18.75 0.43
C THR A 639 -35.34 -19.84 1.14
N VAL A 640 -36.61 -20.04 0.75
CA VAL A 640 -37.53 -21.03 1.34
C VAL A 640 -37.05 -22.44 1.01
N GLY A 641 -36.65 -22.67 -0.24
CA GLY A 641 -36.02 -23.92 -0.65
C GLY A 641 -34.77 -24.23 0.19
N THR A 642 -33.86 -23.26 0.35
CA THR A 642 -32.66 -23.44 1.17
C THR A 642 -32.99 -23.73 2.64
N MET A 643 -33.97 -23.02 3.22
CA MET A 643 -34.45 -23.30 4.58
C MET A 643 -34.96 -24.73 4.72
N MET A 644 -35.76 -25.20 3.76
CA MET A 644 -36.35 -26.54 3.78
C MET A 644 -35.32 -27.64 3.54
N THR A 645 -34.35 -27.42 2.65
CA THR A 645 -33.21 -28.32 2.45
C THR A 645 -32.46 -28.53 3.77
N CYS A 646 -32.13 -27.44 4.47
CA CYS A 646 -31.42 -27.53 5.74
C CYS A 646 -32.32 -28.04 6.88
N GLY A 647 -33.62 -27.74 6.86
CA GLY A 647 -34.63 -28.22 7.81
C GLY A 647 -34.84 -29.73 7.80
N TYR A 648 -34.60 -30.36 6.65
CA TYR A 648 -34.61 -31.82 6.55
C TYR A 648 -33.50 -32.48 7.38
N GLU A 649 -32.37 -31.79 7.55
CA GLU A 649 -31.18 -32.30 8.24
C GLU A 649 -31.08 -31.80 9.69
N ASP A 650 -31.45 -30.54 9.95
CA ASP A 650 -31.56 -29.96 11.29
C ASP A 650 -32.99 -29.43 11.53
N PRO A 651 -33.79 -30.09 12.39
CA PRO A 651 -35.15 -29.66 12.73
C PRO A 651 -35.25 -28.25 13.33
N ARG A 652 -34.14 -27.68 13.81
CA ARG A 652 -34.09 -26.29 14.33
C ARG A 652 -33.93 -25.26 13.21
N CYS A 653 -33.81 -25.67 11.95
CA CYS A 653 -33.65 -24.76 10.83
C CYS A 653 -34.98 -24.11 10.47
N GLU A 654 -35.12 -22.84 10.84
CA GLU A 654 -36.34 -22.05 10.66
C GLU A 654 -36.08 -20.71 9.96
N VAL A 655 -34.87 -20.55 9.42
CA VAL A 655 -34.44 -19.38 8.66
C VAL A 655 -33.67 -19.84 7.43
N GLY A 656 -33.95 -19.25 6.28
CA GLY A 656 -33.22 -19.45 5.03
C GLY A 656 -32.59 -18.14 4.58
N LEU A 657 -31.30 -18.15 4.27
CA LEU A 657 -30.52 -16.99 3.85
C LEU A 657 -29.84 -17.26 2.50
N ILE A 658 -29.93 -16.30 1.59
CA ILE A 658 -29.20 -16.31 0.32
C ILE A 658 -28.26 -15.10 0.30
N VAL A 659 -26.97 -15.33 0.05
CA VAL A 659 -25.98 -14.27 -0.20
C VAL A 659 -25.08 -14.67 -1.38
N GLY A 660 -25.53 -14.32 -2.59
CA GLY A 660 -24.89 -14.66 -3.86
C GLY A 660 -24.94 -13.48 -4.83
N THR A 661 -25.53 -13.68 -6.01
CA THR A 661 -25.80 -12.58 -6.96
C THR A 661 -26.73 -11.53 -6.35
N GLY A 662 -27.77 -11.97 -5.66
CA GLY A 662 -28.63 -11.14 -4.81
C GLY A 662 -28.47 -11.51 -3.33
N THR A 663 -29.26 -10.87 -2.47
CA THR A 663 -29.40 -11.27 -1.06
C THR A 663 -30.86 -11.26 -0.64
N ASN A 664 -31.30 -12.33 0.01
CA ASN A 664 -32.66 -12.45 0.54
C ASN A 664 -32.70 -13.36 1.78
N VAL A 665 -33.77 -13.25 2.57
CA VAL A 665 -34.00 -14.09 3.73
C VAL A 665 -35.48 -14.49 3.85
N CYS A 666 -35.73 -15.67 4.39
CA CYS A 666 -37.06 -16.09 4.86
C CYS A 666 -36.96 -16.71 6.25
N TYR A 667 -38.08 -16.75 6.97
CA TYR A 667 -38.15 -17.42 8.27
C TYR A 667 -39.57 -17.90 8.59
N MET A 668 -39.71 -18.78 9.60
CA MET A 668 -41.01 -19.20 10.13
C MET A 668 -41.61 -18.14 11.06
N GLU A 669 -42.70 -17.51 10.64
CA GLU A 669 -43.48 -16.53 11.41
C GLU A 669 -44.73 -17.18 12.01
N GLU A 670 -45.20 -16.63 13.13
CA GLU A 670 -46.46 -17.03 13.75
C GLU A 670 -47.63 -16.45 12.94
N VAL A 671 -48.60 -17.27 12.57
CA VAL A 671 -49.71 -16.83 11.69
C VAL A 671 -50.51 -15.69 12.32
N GLY A 672 -50.67 -15.68 13.65
CA GLY A 672 -51.32 -14.58 14.37
C GLY A 672 -50.61 -13.21 14.29
N ASN A 673 -49.40 -13.14 13.71
CA ASN A 673 -48.72 -11.87 13.41
C ASN A 673 -48.91 -11.42 11.95
N MET A 674 -49.66 -12.17 11.13
CA MET A 674 -49.77 -11.98 9.68
C MET A 674 -51.18 -11.54 9.28
N ASP A 675 -51.45 -10.24 9.27
CA ASP A 675 -52.78 -9.69 8.91
C ASP A 675 -53.21 -10.04 7.46
N LEU A 676 -52.26 -10.41 6.60
CA LEU A 676 -52.49 -10.73 5.18
C LEU A 676 -53.04 -12.14 4.92
N VAL A 677 -53.10 -13.00 5.93
CA VAL A 677 -53.49 -14.41 5.80
C VAL A 677 -54.60 -14.71 6.80
N ASP A 678 -55.69 -15.31 6.31
CA ASP A 678 -56.80 -15.72 7.18
C ASP A 678 -56.39 -16.87 8.13
N GLY A 679 -56.67 -16.67 9.42
CA GLY A 679 -56.48 -17.65 10.50
C GLY A 679 -55.47 -17.17 11.55
N ASP A 680 -55.54 -17.73 12.77
CA ASP A 680 -54.68 -17.32 13.89
C ASP A 680 -53.78 -18.46 14.41
N GLU A 681 -53.92 -19.67 13.86
CA GLU A 681 -53.24 -20.87 14.36
C GLU A 681 -52.09 -21.34 13.46
N GLY A 682 -50.99 -21.73 14.11
CA GLY A 682 -49.82 -22.32 13.47
C GLY A 682 -48.80 -21.30 12.98
N ARG A 683 -47.96 -21.74 12.05
CA ARG A 683 -46.83 -20.96 11.52
C ARG A 683 -46.84 -20.96 10.01
N MET A 684 -46.22 -19.94 9.42
CA MET A 684 -46.01 -19.86 7.98
C MET A 684 -44.63 -19.30 7.68
N CYS A 685 -43.95 -19.86 6.69
CA CYS A 685 -42.73 -19.29 6.19
C CYS A 685 -43.03 -17.97 5.45
N VAL A 686 -42.31 -16.92 5.80
CA VAL A 686 -42.42 -15.60 5.18
C VAL A 686 -41.15 -15.33 4.37
N ASN A 687 -41.33 -14.98 3.10
CA ASN A 687 -40.27 -14.46 2.25
C ASN A 687 -40.17 -12.94 2.45
N MET A 688 -39.07 -12.45 3.05
CA MET A 688 -38.99 -11.04 3.43
C MET A 688 -38.86 -10.10 2.22
N GLU A 689 -38.23 -10.56 1.13
CA GLU A 689 -37.76 -9.67 0.04
C GLU A 689 -36.96 -8.49 0.60
N TRP A 690 -36.08 -8.77 1.57
CA TRP A 690 -35.38 -7.75 2.39
C TRP A 690 -34.43 -6.86 1.57
N GLY A 691 -34.16 -7.23 0.31
CA GLY A 691 -33.21 -6.52 -0.54
C GLY A 691 -33.69 -5.10 -0.84
N ALA A 692 -35.01 -4.89 -0.80
CA ALA A 692 -35.67 -3.60 -0.96
C ALA A 692 -35.63 -2.71 0.29
N PHE A 693 -35.13 -3.18 1.43
CA PHE A 693 -34.93 -2.34 2.60
C PHE A 693 -34.08 -1.11 2.23
N GLY A 694 -34.48 0.09 2.67
CA GLY A 694 -33.86 1.35 2.27
C GLY A 694 -34.45 2.01 1.02
N ASP A 695 -35.32 1.32 0.26
CA ASP A 695 -35.99 1.88 -0.93
C ASP A 695 -36.91 3.07 -0.60
N ALA A 696 -37.36 3.20 0.66
CA ALA A 696 -38.13 4.35 1.13
C ALA A 696 -37.28 5.39 1.89
N GLY A 697 -35.95 5.24 1.87
CA GLY A 697 -34.99 6.15 2.50
C GLY A 697 -34.51 5.74 3.89
N GLU A 698 -34.90 4.56 4.38
CA GLU A 698 -34.57 4.06 5.72
C GLU A 698 -33.06 3.92 5.96
N LEU A 699 -32.27 3.85 4.88
CA LEU A 699 -30.82 3.66 4.90
C LEU A 699 -30.03 4.83 4.30
N ASP A 700 -30.66 5.97 4.04
CA ASP A 700 -29.99 7.11 3.38
C ASP A 700 -28.81 7.64 4.21
N ASP A 701 -28.90 7.60 5.55
CA ASP A 701 -27.83 8.02 6.48
C ASP A 701 -26.59 7.10 6.44
N PHE A 702 -26.77 5.84 6.01
CA PHE A 702 -25.71 4.83 5.93
C PHE A 702 -25.20 4.64 4.49
N SER A 703 -25.89 5.25 3.52
CA SER A 703 -25.57 5.17 2.10
C SER A 703 -24.50 6.20 1.73
N THR A 704 -23.41 5.74 1.15
CA THR A 704 -22.32 6.62 0.71
C THR A 704 -22.60 7.19 -0.69
N GLN A 705 -21.75 8.12 -1.13
CA GLN A 705 -21.76 8.56 -2.54
C GLN A 705 -21.53 7.39 -3.50
N PHE A 706 -20.76 6.38 -3.10
CA PHE A 706 -20.45 5.22 -3.95
C PHE A 706 -21.66 4.31 -4.11
N ASP A 707 -22.45 4.13 -3.05
CA ASP A 707 -23.69 3.36 -3.09
C ASP A 707 -24.71 4.02 -4.02
N ARG A 708 -24.86 5.35 -3.93
CA ARG A 708 -25.73 6.14 -4.82
C ARG A 708 -25.29 6.04 -6.28
N LEU A 709 -24.00 6.14 -6.57
CA LEU A 709 -23.47 5.94 -7.93
C LEU A 709 -23.79 4.56 -8.48
N VAL A 710 -23.69 3.51 -7.65
CA VAL A 710 -24.06 2.15 -8.04
C VAL A 710 -25.57 2.01 -8.26
N ASP A 711 -26.39 2.63 -7.41
CA ASP A 711 -27.86 2.65 -7.53
C ASP A 711 -28.32 3.34 -8.82
N ASP A 712 -27.88 4.59 -9.06
CA ASP A 712 -28.23 5.41 -10.22
C ASP A 712 -27.84 4.73 -11.55
N CYS A 713 -26.75 3.98 -11.52
CA CYS A 713 -26.20 3.30 -12.68
C CYS A 713 -26.76 1.89 -12.88
N SER A 714 -27.56 1.35 -11.95
CA SER A 714 -28.06 -0.02 -12.03
C SER A 714 -29.21 -0.17 -13.02
N THR A 715 -29.65 -1.40 -13.26
CA THR A 715 -30.84 -1.69 -14.08
C THR A 715 -32.16 -1.31 -13.42
N ASN A 716 -32.13 -0.98 -12.13
CA ASN A 716 -33.26 -0.72 -11.25
C ASN A 716 -32.93 0.40 -10.22
N PRO A 717 -32.71 1.65 -10.68
CA PRO A 717 -32.40 2.77 -9.77
C PRO A 717 -33.48 3.01 -8.72
N GLY A 718 -33.06 3.37 -7.51
CA GLY A 718 -33.95 3.61 -6.36
C GLY A 718 -34.60 2.35 -5.81
N LYS A 719 -34.14 1.16 -6.24
CA LYS A 719 -34.68 -0.14 -5.82
C LYS A 719 -33.58 -1.10 -5.39
N GLN A 720 -33.94 -2.02 -4.51
CA GLN A 720 -33.02 -3.03 -3.96
C GLN A 720 -31.80 -2.40 -3.25
N ARG A 721 -31.98 -1.27 -2.56
CA ARG A 721 -30.86 -0.49 -2.00
C ARG A 721 -30.03 -1.26 -0.98
N TYR A 722 -30.66 -2.02 -0.09
CA TYR A 722 -29.94 -2.88 0.87
C TYR A 722 -29.21 -4.03 0.18
N GLU A 723 -29.82 -4.66 -0.83
CA GLU A 723 -29.15 -5.70 -1.62
C GLU A 723 -27.89 -5.18 -2.33
N LYS A 724 -27.94 -3.95 -2.86
CA LYS A 724 -26.82 -3.30 -3.54
C LYS A 724 -25.61 -3.07 -2.63
N MET A 725 -25.81 -2.97 -1.33
CA MET A 725 -24.72 -2.83 -0.35
C MET A 725 -24.15 -4.17 0.12
N ILE A 726 -24.74 -5.31 -0.28
CA ILE A 726 -24.41 -6.64 0.27
C ILE A 726 -23.99 -7.64 -0.81
N SER A 727 -24.72 -7.72 -1.93
CA SER A 727 -24.63 -8.88 -2.82
C SER A 727 -23.45 -8.82 -3.79
N GLY A 728 -23.01 -10.00 -4.25
CA GLY A 728 -21.85 -10.17 -5.11
C GLY A 728 -21.95 -9.47 -6.48
N MET A 729 -23.17 -9.13 -6.93
CA MET A 729 -23.40 -8.37 -8.16
C MET A 729 -22.92 -6.90 -8.04
N TYR A 730 -22.97 -6.33 -6.84
CA TYR A 730 -22.80 -4.88 -6.64
C TYR A 730 -21.54 -4.51 -5.86
N LEU A 731 -21.02 -5.38 -4.97
CA LEU A 731 -19.80 -5.09 -4.19
C LEU A 731 -18.61 -4.69 -5.09
N GLY A 732 -18.46 -5.38 -6.23
CA GLY A 732 -17.42 -5.07 -7.19
C GLY A 732 -17.53 -3.66 -7.78
N GLU A 733 -18.75 -3.16 -7.97
CA GLU A 733 -18.99 -1.82 -8.49
C GLU A 733 -18.76 -0.75 -7.42
N ILE A 734 -19.06 -1.02 -6.15
CA ILE A 734 -18.71 -0.13 -5.05
C ILE A 734 -17.18 0.01 -4.98
N VAL A 735 -16.45 -1.11 -4.98
CA VAL A 735 -14.98 -1.11 -5.03
C VAL A 735 -14.50 -0.32 -6.25
N ARG A 736 -15.01 -0.60 -7.45
CA ARG A 736 -14.60 0.10 -8.68
C ARG A 736 -14.77 1.62 -8.55
N ASN A 737 -15.91 2.10 -8.04
CA ASN A 737 -16.16 3.53 -7.88
C ASN A 737 -15.25 4.18 -6.81
N VAL A 738 -14.94 3.48 -5.72
CA VAL A 738 -13.95 3.96 -4.73
C VAL A 738 -12.57 4.09 -5.36
N LEU A 739 -12.13 3.08 -6.12
CA LEU A 739 -10.83 3.11 -6.82
C LEU A 739 -10.77 4.21 -7.88
N MET A 740 -11.87 4.45 -8.61
CA MET A 740 -11.97 5.58 -9.54
C MET A 740 -11.82 6.92 -8.81
N HIS A 741 -12.49 7.09 -7.66
CA HIS A 741 -12.42 8.31 -6.87
C HIS A 741 -11.01 8.54 -6.30
N PHE A 742 -10.35 7.50 -5.79
CA PHE A 742 -8.94 7.58 -5.38
C PHE A 742 -8.02 7.94 -6.54
N THR A 743 -8.28 7.39 -7.72
CA THR A 743 -7.48 7.70 -8.91
C THR A 743 -7.68 9.15 -9.33
N ASP A 744 -8.91 9.65 -9.37
CA ASP A 744 -9.22 11.05 -9.73
C ASP A 744 -8.55 12.05 -8.79
N ARG A 745 -8.46 11.73 -7.49
CA ARG A 745 -7.74 12.53 -6.48
C ARG A 745 -6.22 12.33 -6.46
N GLY A 746 -5.65 11.53 -7.36
CA GLY A 746 -4.21 11.25 -7.39
C GLY A 746 -3.72 10.36 -6.23
N LEU A 747 -4.63 9.73 -5.48
CA LEU A 747 -4.34 8.86 -4.34
C LEU A 747 -3.99 7.41 -4.75
N LEU A 748 -4.32 7.02 -5.97
CA LEU A 748 -4.11 5.67 -6.52
C LEU A 748 -3.70 5.75 -8.00
N PHE A 749 -2.92 4.78 -8.48
CA PHE A 749 -2.52 4.64 -9.89
C PHE A 749 -1.89 5.91 -10.49
N ARG A 750 -1.22 6.72 -9.66
CA ARG A 750 -0.58 8.00 -10.04
C ARG A 750 -1.54 8.98 -10.73
N GLY A 751 -2.81 8.96 -10.37
CA GLY A 751 -3.80 9.86 -10.98
C GLY A 751 -4.32 9.42 -12.35
N LYS A 752 -3.85 8.28 -12.89
CA LYS A 752 -4.14 7.87 -14.26
C LYS A 752 -5.29 6.88 -14.34
N LEU A 753 -6.46 7.39 -14.68
CA LEU A 753 -7.66 6.58 -14.88
C LEU A 753 -7.54 5.73 -16.16
N SER A 754 -7.50 4.39 -16.01
CA SER A 754 -7.44 3.47 -17.16
C SER A 754 -8.83 3.21 -17.75
N GLU A 755 -8.90 2.93 -19.06
CA GLU A 755 -10.16 2.52 -19.71
C GLU A 755 -10.72 1.22 -19.11
N ARG A 756 -9.83 0.34 -18.63
CA ARG A 756 -10.22 -0.88 -17.92
C ARG A 756 -10.95 -0.58 -16.62
N LEU A 757 -10.49 0.38 -15.82
CA LEU A 757 -11.14 0.75 -14.56
C LEU A 757 -12.53 1.40 -14.77
N LYS A 758 -12.75 2.01 -15.93
CA LYS A 758 -14.07 2.56 -16.31
C LYS A 758 -15.10 1.48 -16.68
N MET A 759 -14.66 0.28 -17.06
CA MET A 759 -15.57 -0.80 -17.44
C MET A 759 -16.29 -1.39 -16.22
N ARG A 760 -17.63 -1.35 -16.26
CA ARG A 760 -18.48 -1.94 -15.22
C ARG A 760 -18.34 -3.46 -15.18
N GLY A 761 -18.43 -4.03 -13.99
CA GLY A 761 -18.38 -5.47 -13.75
C GLY A 761 -16.96 -6.07 -13.76
N ILE A 762 -15.92 -5.23 -13.86
CA ILE A 762 -14.52 -5.71 -13.92
C ILE A 762 -14.10 -6.44 -12.63
N PHE A 763 -14.64 -6.04 -11.48
CA PHE A 763 -14.40 -6.68 -10.18
C PHE A 763 -15.50 -7.69 -9.85
N ALA A 764 -15.58 -8.78 -10.60
CA ALA A 764 -16.47 -9.89 -10.25
C ALA A 764 -16.17 -10.46 -8.86
N THR A 765 -17.16 -11.07 -8.21
CA THR A 765 -17.06 -11.61 -6.83
C THR A 765 -15.86 -12.55 -6.65
N LYS A 766 -15.52 -13.35 -7.66
CA LYS A 766 -14.35 -14.23 -7.65
C LYS A 766 -13.03 -13.47 -7.41
N PHE A 767 -12.90 -12.26 -7.97
CA PHE A 767 -11.70 -11.46 -7.85
C PHE A 767 -11.62 -10.79 -6.49
N LEU A 768 -12.75 -10.34 -5.92
CA LEU A 768 -12.80 -9.85 -4.54
C LEU A 768 -12.34 -10.93 -3.56
N ALA A 769 -12.89 -12.15 -3.68
CA ALA A 769 -12.52 -13.28 -2.84
C ALA A 769 -11.03 -13.68 -3.01
N GLN A 770 -10.49 -13.59 -4.23
CA GLN A 770 -9.06 -13.83 -4.46
C GLN A 770 -8.20 -12.73 -3.82
N ILE A 771 -8.46 -11.45 -4.09
CA ILE A 771 -7.69 -10.31 -3.57
C ILE A 771 -7.61 -10.33 -2.04
N GLU A 772 -8.70 -10.72 -1.36
CA GLU A 772 -8.78 -10.77 0.09
C GLU A 772 -8.27 -12.08 0.73
N SER A 773 -7.79 -13.03 -0.08
CA SER A 773 -7.27 -14.30 0.44
C SER A 773 -6.05 -14.09 1.34
N ASP A 774 -6.07 -14.66 2.54
CA ASP A 774 -4.95 -14.60 3.49
C ASP A 774 -3.71 -15.37 3.01
N ARG A 775 -3.89 -16.30 2.07
CA ARG A 775 -2.82 -17.15 1.53
C ARG A 775 -2.08 -16.53 0.35
N LEU A 776 -2.53 -15.39 -0.17
CA LEU A 776 -1.89 -14.73 -1.31
C LEU A 776 -0.82 -13.75 -0.86
N ALA A 777 0.37 -13.88 -1.46
CA ALA A 777 1.40 -12.86 -1.39
C ALA A 777 0.97 -11.62 -2.20
N MET A 778 1.43 -10.43 -1.82
CA MET A 778 1.07 -9.18 -2.50
C MET A 778 1.40 -9.17 -4.00
N ARG A 779 2.46 -9.89 -4.42
CA ARG A 779 2.78 -10.11 -5.85
C ARG A 779 1.64 -10.78 -6.63
N GLN A 780 0.89 -11.67 -6.00
CA GLN A 780 -0.25 -12.34 -6.64
C GLN A 780 -1.47 -11.42 -6.75
N VAL A 781 -1.72 -10.57 -5.74
CA VAL A 781 -2.73 -9.50 -5.82
C VAL A 781 -2.42 -8.57 -6.99
N ARG A 782 -1.16 -8.16 -7.13
CA ARG A 782 -0.69 -7.36 -8.26
C ARG A 782 -0.91 -8.06 -9.60
N SER A 783 -0.59 -9.36 -9.70
CA SER A 783 -0.83 -10.15 -10.91
C SER A 783 -2.32 -10.18 -11.30
N ILE A 784 -3.22 -10.30 -10.31
CA ILE A 784 -4.67 -10.20 -10.55
C ILE A 784 -5.03 -8.82 -11.11
N LEU A 785 -4.54 -7.73 -10.51
CA LEU A 785 -4.81 -6.37 -11.01
C LEU A 785 -4.26 -6.16 -12.43
N GLN A 786 -3.06 -6.66 -12.72
CA GLN A 786 -2.48 -6.63 -14.05
C GLN A 786 -3.29 -7.44 -15.07
N HIS A 787 -3.80 -8.61 -14.66
CA HIS A 787 -4.70 -9.44 -15.49
C HIS A 787 -6.04 -8.73 -15.77
N LEU A 788 -6.53 -7.93 -14.82
CA LEU A 788 -7.67 -7.02 -15.02
C LEU A 788 -7.32 -5.81 -15.89
N GLY A 789 -6.11 -5.70 -16.42
CA GLY A 789 -5.67 -4.61 -17.29
C GLY A 789 -5.24 -3.34 -16.54
N LEU A 790 -5.02 -3.42 -15.23
CA LEU A 790 -4.42 -2.38 -14.40
C LEU A 790 -2.90 -2.59 -14.34
N THR A 791 -2.26 -2.55 -15.52
CA THR A 791 -0.86 -2.97 -15.73
C THR A 791 0.16 -2.09 -15.00
N ASN A 792 -0.18 -0.82 -14.78
CA ASN A 792 0.66 0.14 -14.06
C ASN A 792 0.52 0.05 -12.53
N SER A 793 -0.21 -0.96 -12.01
CA SER A 793 -0.37 -1.16 -10.57
C SER A 793 0.98 -1.45 -9.90
N THR A 794 1.25 -0.68 -8.84
CA THR A 794 2.34 -0.90 -7.89
C THR A 794 1.88 -1.80 -6.74
N CYS A 795 2.79 -2.23 -5.88
CA CYS A 795 2.40 -2.99 -4.69
C CYS A 795 1.72 -2.11 -3.64
N ASP A 796 2.07 -0.82 -3.53
CA ASP A 796 1.31 0.15 -2.74
C ASP A 796 -0.13 0.29 -3.27
N ASP A 797 -0.31 0.36 -4.60
CA ASP A 797 -1.65 0.32 -5.20
C ASP A 797 -2.38 -0.99 -4.85
N SER A 798 -1.66 -2.11 -4.84
CA SER A 798 -2.22 -3.44 -4.53
C SER A 798 -2.65 -3.55 -3.06
N VAL A 799 -1.87 -2.96 -2.13
CA VAL A 799 -2.24 -2.84 -0.71
C VAL A 799 -3.54 -2.05 -0.59
N LEU A 800 -3.59 -0.88 -1.25
CA LEU A 800 -4.75 0.01 -1.16
C LEU A 800 -6.01 -0.62 -1.79
N VAL A 801 -5.88 -1.31 -2.93
CA VAL A 801 -7.00 -2.04 -3.54
C VAL A 801 -7.50 -3.16 -2.63
N LYS A 802 -6.59 -3.91 -2.00
CA LYS A 802 -6.95 -4.96 -1.04
C LYS A 802 -7.67 -4.37 0.18
N GLU A 803 -7.21 -3.23 0.69
CA GLU A 803 -7.86 -2.52 1.79
C GLU A 803 -9.28 -2.06 1.41
N VAL A 804 -9.46 -1.46 0.23
CA VAL A 804 -10.78 -1.04 -0.28
C VAL A 804 -11.73 -2.24 -0.38
N CYS A 805 -11.28 -3.37 -0.94
CA CYS A 805 -12.08 -4.60 -1.00
C CYS A 805 -12.52 -5.03 0.41
N SER A 806 -11.57 -5.11 1.34
CA SER A 806 -11.81 -5.54 2.73
C SER A 806 -12.80 -4.63 3.47
N VAL A 807 -12.72 -3.31 3.28
CA VAL A 807 -13.67 -2.36 3.89
C VAL A 807 -15.08 -2.57 3.33
N VAL A 808 -15.22 -2.72 2.00
CA VAL A 808 -16.51 -2.91 1.34
C VAL A 808 -17.14 -4.26 1.71
N SER A 809 -16.38 -5.35 1.67
CA SER A 809 -16.87 -6.69 1.97
C SER A 809 -17.18 -6.89 3.45
N ARG A 810 -16.40 -6.26 4.35
CA ARG A 810 -16.69 -6.21 5.80
C ARG A 810 -18.01 -5.48 6.06
N ARG A 811 -18.21 -4.30 5.49
CA ARG A 811 -19.48 -3.55 5.65
C ARG A 811 -20.66 -4.39 5.18
N ALA A 812 -20.54 -5.04 4.03
CA ALA A 812 -21.56 -5.92 3.47
C ALA A 812 -21.93 -7.08 4.42
N ALA A 813 -20.93 -7.74 5.01
CA ALA A 813 -21.14 -8.81 5.98
C ALA A 813 -21.78 -8.30 7.28
N GLN A 814 -21.37 -7.13 7.77
CA GLN A 814 -21.94 -6.52 8.97
C GLN A 814 -23.41 -6.09 8.76
N LEU A 815 -23.72 -5.46 7.62
CA LEU A 815 -25.09 -5.11 7.26
C LEU A 815 -25.97 -6.37 7.20
N CYS A 816 -25.53 -7.42 6.52
CA CYS A 816 -26.23 -8.70 6.47
C CYS A 816 -26.43 -9.31 7.87
N GLY A 817 -25.43 -9.22 8.75
CA GLY A 817 -25.50 -9.69 10.13
C GLY A 817 -26.50 -8.90 10.97
N ALA A 818 -26.58 -7.58 10.79
CA ALA A 818 -27.57 -6.72 11.45
C ALA A 818 -29.01 -7.03 11.02
N GLY A 819 -29.22 -7.26 9.71
CA GLY A 819 -30.53 -7.69 9.19
C GLY A 819 -30.95 -9.04 9.77
N LEU A 820 -30.04 -10.02 9.78
CA LEU A 820 -30.33 -11.35 10.32
C LEU A 820 -30.52 -11.34 11.84
N ALA A 821 -29.80 -10.47 12.56
CA ALA A 821 -30.00 -10.24 13.99
C ALA A 821 -31.42 -9.75 14.31
N ALA A 822 -32.01 -8.92 13.45
CA ALA A 822 -33.40 -8.47 13.60
C ALA A 822 -34.39 -9.65 13.45
N VAL A 823 -34.15 -10.55 12.49
CA VAL A 823 -34.98 -11.74 12.25
C VAL A 823 -34.98 -12.67 13.46
N VAL A 824 -33.80 -13.07 13.94
CA VAL A 824 -33.71 -14.06 15.03
C VAL A 824 -34.20 -13.50 16.37
N ASP A 825 -33.96 -12.22 16.66
CA ASP A 825 -34.52 -11.60 17.86
C ASP A 825 -36.04 -11.43 17.77
N LYS A 826 -36.58 -11.11 16.59
CA LYS A 826 -38.04 -11.10 16.40
C LYS A 826 -38.63 -12.48 16.68
N MET A 827 -38.04 -13.55 16.14
CA MET A 827 -38.49 -14.92 16.40
C MET A 827 -38.42 -15.27 17.88
N ARG A 828 -37.33 -14.90 18.57
CA ARG A 828 -37.16 -15.10 20.01
C ARG A 828 -38.28 -14.42 20.80
N GLU A 829 -38.59 -13.17 20.46
CA GLU A 829 -39.59 -12.36 21.16
C GLU A 829 -41.02 -12.79 20.84
N ASN A 830 -41.34 -13.11 19.59
CA ASN A 830 -42.64 -13.69 19.20
C ASN A 830 -42.99 -14.92 20.06
N ARG A 831 -41.98 -15.72 20.39
CA ARG A 831 -42.12 -16.94 21.19
C ARG A 831 -41.96 -16.72 22.69
N ASN A 832 -41.81 -15.46 23.13
CA ASN A 832 -41.58 -15.06 24.51
C ASN A 832 -40.41 -15.82 25.18
N LEU A 833 -39.32 -16.02 24.43
CA LEU A 833 -38.15 -16.76 24.89
C LEU A 833 -37.06 -15.81 25.45
N ASN A 834 -36.44 -16.20 26.55
CA ASN A 834 -35.25 -15.53 27.07
C ASN A 834 -34.01 -15.82 26.21
N GLN A 835 -33.93 -17.01 25.62
CA GLN A 835 -32.90 -17.42 24.68
C GLN A 835 -33.51 -18.24 23.54
N LEU A 836 -33.01 -18.06 22.32
CA LEU A 836 -33.43 -18.82 21.15
C LEU A 836 -32.23 -19.63 20.61
N SER A 837 -32.42 -20.93 20.36
CA SER A 837 -31.49 -21.73 19.57
C SER A 837 -32.14 -22.01 18.21
N VAL A 838 -31.52 -21.55 17.14
CA VAL A 838 -32.08 -21.65 15.78
C VAL A 838 -30.98 -21.93 14.76
N THR A 839 -31.32 -22.66 13.71
CA THR A 839 -30.42 -22.92 12.59
C THR A 839 -30.82 -22.06 11.38
N VAL A 840 -29.84 -21.50 10.70
CA VAL A 840 -30.00 -20.76 9.45
C VAL A 840 -29.40 -21.59 8.33
N GLY A 841 -30.24 -22.00 7.37
CA GLY A 841 -29.80 -22.58 6.12
C GLY A 841 -29.27 -21.48 5.20
N VAL A 842 -28.03 -21.60 4.71
CA VAL A 842 -27.39 -20.57 3.87
C VAL A 842 -26.95 -21.14 2.53
N ASP A 843 -27.21 -20.38 1.46
CA ASP A 843 -26.61 -20.59 0.14
C ASP A 843 -26.15 -19.26 -0.47
N GLY A 844 -25.39 -19.33 -1.56
CA GLY A 844 -24.89 -18.20 -2.33
C GLY A 844 -23.38 -18.19 -2.49
N THR A 845 -22.94 -17.76 -3.68
CA THR A 845 -21.53 -17.77 -4.08
C THR A 845 -20.66 -16.88 -3.20
N LEU A 846 -21.12 -15.68 -2.85
CA LEU A 846 -20.38 -14.75 -2.00
C LEU A 846 -20.16 -15.34 -0.60
N TYR A 847 -21.20 -15.89 0.02
CA TYR A 847 -21.08 -16.54 1.33
C TYR A 847 -20.14 -17.75 1.33
N LYS A 848 -20.19 -18.56 0.26
CA LYS A 848 -19.40 -19.79 0.15
C LYS A 848 -17.93 -19.54 -0.18
N THR A 849 -17.64 -18.54 -1.00
CA THR A 849 -16.29 -18.36 -1.59
C THR A 849 -15.48 -17.22 -0.97
N HIS A 850 -16.12 -16.23 -0.36
CA HIS A 850 -15.41 -15.11 0.23
C HIS A 850 -14.70 -15.54 1.54
N PRO A 851 -13.40 -15.22 1.72
CA PRO A 851 -12.63 -15.72 2.87
C PRO A 851 -13.16 -15.21 4.22
N HIS A 852 -13.68 -13.99 4.26
CA HIS A 852 -14.03 -13.31 5.53
C HIS A 852 -15.52 -13.10 5.75
N PHE A 853 -16.36 -13.22 4.72
CA PHE A 853 -17.74 -12.71 4.77
C PHE A 853 -18.58 -13.46 5.80
N SER A 854 -18.58 -14.80 5.73
CA SER A 854 -19.38 -15.62 6.63
C SER A 854 -18.99 -15.41 8.09
N ARG A 855 -17.69 -15.33 8.38
CA ARG A 855 -17.16 -15.13 9.72
C ARG A 855 -17.59 -13.78 10.31
N ILE A 856 -17.39 -12.69 9.56
CA ILE A 856 -17.75 -11.34 10.02
C ILE A 856 -19.26 -11.20 10.21
N MET A 857 -20.06 -11.79 9.32
CA MET A 857 -21.53 -11.78 9.44
C MET A 857 -21.99 -12.49 10.72
N GLN A 858 -21.41 -13.67 11.01
CA GLN A 858 -21.69 -14.44 12.22
C GLN A 858 -21.26 -13.70 13.50
N GLU A 859 -20.07 -13.11 13.51
CA GLU A 859 -19.57 -12.28 14.62
C GLU A 859 -20.49 -11.08 14.88
N THR A 860 -20.95 -10.42 13.80
CA THR A 860 -21.86 -9.27 13.89
C THR A 860 -23.23 -9.68 14.42
N LEU A 861 -23.79 -10.79 13.94
CA LEU A 861 -25.05 -11.30 14.46
C LEU A 861 -24.95 -11.60 15.97
N GLN A 862 -23.87 -12.24 16.39
CA GLN A 862 -23.68 -12.64 17.78
C GLN A 862 -23.54 -11.43 18.72
N ASP A 863 -22.89 -10.34 18.26
CA ASP A 863 -22.79 -9.08 19.02
C ASP A 863 -24.15 -8.36 19.11
N LEU A 864 -24.94 -8.37 18.03
CA LEU A 864 -26.19 -7.62 17.96
C LEU A 864 -27.40 -8.37 18.52
N ALA A 865 -27.39 -9.71 18.54
CA ALA A 865 -28.44 -10.56 19.09
C ALA A 865 -27.85 -11.63 20.05
N PRO A 866 -27.24 -11.22 21.18
CA PRO A 866 -26.49 -12.12 22.06
C PRO A 866 -27.36 -13.18 22.76
N GLN A 867 -28.69 -13.00 22.77
CA GLN A 867 -29.65 -13.95 23.32
C GLN A 867 -30.05 -15.06 22.32
N CYS A 868 -29.59 -14.98 21.07
CA CYS A 868 -29.87 -15.95 20.02
C CYS A 868 -28.61 -16.76 19.71
N GLN A 869 -28.64 -18.06 20.01
CA GLN A 869 -27.61 -19.01 19.61
C GLN A 869 -27.92 -19.52 18.20
N VAL A 870 -27.25 -18.96 17.20
CA VAL A 870 -27.51 -19.25 15.79
C VAL A 870 -26.47 -20.22 15.23
N THR A 871 -26.93 -21.33 14.66
CA THR A 871 -26.09 -22.27 13.92
C THR A 871 -26.26 -22.04 12.42
N PHE A 872 -25.17 -22.00 11.64
CA PHE A 872 -25.25 -21.79 10.20
C PHE A 872 -24.96 -23.09 9.45
N HIS A 873 -25.92 -23.54 8.64
CA HIS A 873 -25.79 -24.75 7.85
C HIS A 873 -25.73 -24.41 6.36
N LYS A 874 -24.67 -24.85 5.66
CA LYS A 874 -24.50 -24.56 4.23
C LYS A 874 -25.26 -25.59 3.42
N SER A 875 -26.14 -25.15 2.52
CA SER A 875 -26.77 -26.06 1.56
C SER A 875 -25.76 -26.46 0.48
N GLU A 876 -25.43 -27.75 0.35
CA GLU A 876 -24.53 -28.25 -0.72
C GLU A 876 -25.27 -28.39 -2.06
N ASP A 877 -26.52 -28.87 -2.03
CA ASP A 877 -27.32 -29.21 -3.22
C ASP A 877 -28.30 -28.11 -3.68
N GLY A 878 -28.26 -26.94 -3.03
CA GLY A 878 -29.07 -25.77 -3.37
C GLY A 878 -30.54 -25.83 -2.97
N SER A 879 -31.34 -24.92 -3.53
CA SER A 879 -32.78 -24.75 -3.28
C SER A 879 -33.66 -25.85 -3.90
N GLY A 880 -33.15 -26.58 -4.89
CA GLY A 880 -33.89 -27.62 -5.62
C GLY A 880 -34.34 -28.81 -4.76
N LYS A 881 -33.48 -29.28 -3.84
CA LYS A 881 -33.86 -30.31 -2.83
C LYS A 881 -35.00 -29.82 -1.94
N GLY A 882 -34.97 -28.54 -1.57
CA GLY A 882 -35.99 -27.89 -0.76
C GLY A 882 -37.33 -27.77 -1.46
N ALA A 883 -37.35 -27.44 -2.76
CA ALA A 883 -38.58 -27.42 -3.55
C ALA A 883 -39.25 -28.79 -3.64
N ALA A 884 -38.46 -29.86 -3.79
CA ALA A 884 -38.98 -31.22 -3.72
C ALA A 884 -39.54 -31.57 -2.34
N LEU A 885 -38.87 -31.16 -1.26
CA LEU A 885 -39.38 -31.34 0.11
C LEU A 885 -40.69 -30.58 0.37
N ILE A 886 -40.79 -29.34 -0.10
CA ILE A 886 -42.04 -28.56 -0.02
C ILE A 886 -43.15 -29.25 -0.80
N THR A 887 -42.83 -29.78 -1.99
CA THR A 887 -43.76 -30.56 -2.82
C THR A 887 -44.23 -31.81 -2.07
N ALA A 888 -43.33 -32.53 -1.40
CA ALA A 888 -43.66 -33.70 -0.60
C ALA A 888 -44.58 -33.36 0.57
N VAL A 889 -44.27 -32.28 1.31
CA VAL A 889 -45.11 -31.78 2.42
C VAL A 889 -46.49 -31.38 1.91
N ALA A 890 -46.58 -30.72 0.75
CA ALA A 890 -47.86 -30.32 0.15
C ALA A 890 -48.71 -31.52 -0.31
N CYS A 891 -48.08 -32.52 -0.93
CA CYS A 891 -48.75 -33.76 -1.33
C CYS A 891 -49.27 -34.57 -0.13
N ARG A 892 -48.65 -34.44 1.05
CA ARG A 892 -49.08 -35.10 2.29
C ARG A 892 -50.31 -34.45 2.92
N VAL A 893 -50.45 -33.13 2.81
CA VAL A 893 -51.52 -32.35 3.47
C VAL A 893 -52.81 -32.31 2.64
N ARG A 894 -52.77 -32.78 1.39
CA ARG A 894 -53.95 -33.09 0.57
C ARG A 894 -54.57 -34.42 0.99
#